data_AF-A0A495I5R9-F1
#
_entry.id   AF-A0A495I5R9-F1
#
_cell.length_a   1.000
_cell.length_b   1.000
_cell.length_c   1.000
_cell.angle_alpha   90.00
_cell.angle_beta   90.00
_cell.angle_gamma   90.00
#
_symmetry.space_group_name_H-M   'P 1'
#
loop_
_entity.id
_entity.type
_entity.pdbx_description
1 polymer ?
#
loop_
_entity_poly.entity_id
_entity_poly.type
_entity_poly.pdbx_seq_one_letter_code
_entity_poly.pdbx_strand_id
1 'polypeptide(L)'
;MRIVIDMQGAQTESRFRGIGRYTLAFAQAVVRNRGEHEVLLALSGLFPDTIEPIRAAFEGLLPQENIRVWHAPGPVREVDSNNHTRREVAELLRETFLASLQPDVLHITSLIEGFDDDAVSSIGRFDRQTLVSVSLYDLIPLLNPDQYLKPNPPYAAYYERKIQWLRQAGALLAISAYARQEGIDCLSVEAARITNVSTAIGPEFRPIAVSEELARALCRKIGLIRSFVLYTGGGDERKNLPRLIEAWSALPPALRTTHQLLFAGKIPEDDIAKFRRIARSHGLQPDELQFSGFVSDEELVQLYNLCKLYVFPSWHEGFGLPALEAMACGAPVIGANTTSLPEVIGLEEALFDPLDAMAIRDKMGKALTDPAFLTRLRDHGLTQCKRFTWDETALRAIGAWQSNVNPPATKSANAPRQASNARQDLPGAIAPYLAGADAEQLIPLATHIAQNENSGIERQLLLDISELCQHDAATGVQRVVRSYFRQLLQAPPPGFRVEPVYATLSHGYRYARTYKAKFLGLPVTAAEDPPMHWQRGDIFFGLDMQHHVQLAHAAFYSHLRSEGVVIKFLVYDLLPIQLANFFKDSNAKELHEQWLQMIAAQDEAICISKSTADAYEAWIKVNNVQFTTGFCTDWVHMGADLEGSHPSTGLPADASQVLQSLRARPTFLAVSTLEPRKGQAQILDALDLLWAQGFDVNLVFVGQQGWKVETLAQRIENHPQLHQRLFWLKGISDEYLNQVYQVSACLIAASINEGFGLPLIEAARHRIPIIARDIPVFKEVAGDAAFYFSGDTAADLADSLHDWHILHEQGQHPKSEGMRWLTWQQSAEKLKAALVERHYPRRQLLVDISELVQRDSRTGIQRVVRSVLKEWLKNPPDGFAVEPVYASVEKPYHYARQFAAQFLGKPTKDQVDEPITYMPGDIFFGLDLNHHAPRVHQAFLQSMYLAGVDVRFMVYDLLPVQFPQFWEPQHQVHLVVAEWLTVVAKLGGAVCISKAVADDFAAWMQKSNLVRSRPFKLDWFHLGADTDNSVPSKGLPDDANAVLMAIQQRPAFLMVGTLEPRKGHEQVLDAFEQFWAAGADVNLVIVGKHGWMVESLVERMRGHCELGKRLFWLKGVSDEYLEKVYAASTCLIAASYGEGFGLPLIEAAQYKLPIIARDIPVFREVAGEHAYYFNAAQPDELAQALRDWLTLYQTKKHPRSDAMPWRTWQQSAAELMQICLAENIKTRK
;
A
#
# COMPACT_ATOMS: atom_id res chain seq x y z
N MET A 1 -13.43 5.03 -27.51
CA MET A 1 -13.26 3.56 -27.51
C MET A 1 -12.98 3.11 -26.09
N ARG A 2 -13.31 1.87 -25.76
CA ARG A 2 -12.84 1.14 -24.59
C ARG A 2 -11.64 0.28 -24.97
N ILE A 3 -10.49 0.58 -24.38
CA ILE A 3 -9.22 -0.11 -24.60
C ILE A 3 -8.95 -0.98 -23.38
N VAL A 4 -8.90 -2.30 -23.56
CA VAL A 4 -8.47 -3.25 -22.53
C VAL A 4 -7.04 -3.66 -22.83
N ILE A 5 -6.14 -3.54 -21.86
CA ILE A 5 -4.74 -3.98 -21.98
C ILE A 5 -4.54 -5.20 -21.08
N ASP A 6 -4.14 -6.32 -21.66
CA ASP A 6 -3.68 -7.49 -20.91
C ASP A 6 -2.24 -7.24 -20.43
N MET A 7 -2.09 -7.20 -19.11
CA MET A 7 -0.86 -6.84 -18.43
C MET A 7 0.00 -8.03 -18.01
N GLN A 8 -0.32 -9.26 -18.44
CA GLN A 8 0.47 -10.43 -18.05
C GLN A 8 1.97 -10.28 -18.34
N GLY A 9 2.37 -9.55 -19.39
CA GLY A 9 3.78 -9.24 -19.65
C GLY A 9 4.49 -8.49 -18.51
N ALA A 10 3.77 -7.70 -17.70
CA ALA A 10 4.28 -7.04 -16.50
C ALA A 10 4.17 -7.91 -15.22
N GLN A 11 3.55 -9.09 -15.30
CA GLN A 11 3.36 -10.00 -14.17
C GLN A 11 4.32 -11.20 -14.17
N THR A 12 4.80 -11.61 -15.35
CA THR A 12 5.78 -12.72 -15.47
C THR A 12 7.19 -12.29 -15.05
N GLU A 13 8.14 -13.22 -15.09
CA GLU A 13 9.57 -12.94 -14.84
C GLU A 13 10.15 -11.89 -15.81
N SER A 14 9.48 -11.68 -16.95
CA SER A 14 9.76 -10.59 -17.88
C SER A 14 9.63 -9.20 -17.22
N ARG A 15 8.92 -9.03 -16.10
CA ARG A 15 8.82 -7.73 -15.37
C ARG A 15 10.16 -7.11 -15.00
N PHE A 16 11.21 -7.91 -14.84
CA PHE A 16 12.55 -7.42 -14.50
C PHE A 16 13.42 -7.08 -15.70
N ARG A 17 12.99 -7.40 -16.94
CA ARG A 17 13.81 -7.28 -18.15
C ARG A 17 12.97 -6.96 -19.39
N GLY A 18 13.43 -6.06 -20.27
CA GLY A 18 12.83 -5.85 -21.60
C GLY A 18 11.29 -5.77 -21.62
N ILE A 19 10.63 -6.84 -22.08
CA ILE A 19 9.18 -6.98 -22.32
C ILE A 19 8.30 -6.54 -21.14
N GLY A 20 8.65 -6.90 -19.89
CA GLY A 20 7.77 -6.56 -18.78
C GLY A 20 7.91 -5.11 -18.30
N ARG A 21 9.13 -4.55 -18.34
CA ARG A 21 9.34 -3.10 -18.15
C ARG A 21 8.59 -2.30 -19.21
N TYR A 22 8.59 -2.81 -20.44
CA TYR A 22 7.90 -2.22 -21.57
C TYR A 22 6.39 -2.24 -21.40
N THR A 23 5.85 -3.37 -20.97
CA THR A 23 4.41 -3.53 -20.73
C THR A 23 3.91 -2.45 -19.77
N LEU A 24 4.61 -2.23 -18.66
CA LEU A 24 4.25 -1.22 -17.67
C LEU A 24 4.38 0.21 -18.24
N ALA A 25 5.53 0.54 -18.84
CA ALA A 25 5.79 1.88 -19.36
C ALA A 25 4.87 2.26 -20.53
N PHE A 26 4.60 1.31 -21.43
CA PHE A 26 3.64 1.45 -22.53
C PHE A 26 2.23 1.69 -21.99
N ALA A 27 1.75 0.85 -21.07
CA ALA A 27 0.41 1.01 -20.50
C ALA A 27 0.26 2.34 -19.76
N GLN A 28 1.24 2.77 -18.97
CA GLN A 28 1.24 4.10 -18.35
C GLN A 28 1.20 5.22 -19.39
N ALA A 29 1.93 5.10 -20.49
CA ALA A 29 1.90 6.09 -21.57
C ALA A 29 0.56 6.12 -22.31
N VAL A 30 -0.05 4.97 -22.58
CA VAL A 30 -1.42 4.89 -23.14
C VAL A 30 -2.40 5.57 -22.20
N VAL A 31 -2.32 5.32 -20.90
CA VAL A 31 -3.20 5.94 -19.91
C VAL A 31 -2.97 7.45 -19.83
N ARG A 32 -1.73 7.96 -19.88
CA ARG A 32 -1.43 9.40 -19.93
C ARG A 32 -1.99 10.07 -21.19
N ASN A 33 -1.95 9.37 -22.33
CA ASN A 33 -2.34 9.90 -23.64
C ASN A 33 -3.75 9.46 -24.09
N ARG A 34 -4.57 8.91 -23.18
CA ARG A 34 -5.86 8.28 -23.53
C ARG A 34 -6.92 9.24 -24.08
N GLY A 35 -6.83 10.54 -23.79
CA GLY A 35 -7.88 11.51 -24.11
C GLY A 35 -9.23 11.10 -23.50
N GLU A 36 -10.28 11.02 -24.32
CA GLU A 36 -11.62 10.57 -23.93
C GLU A 36 -11.79 9.04 -23.95
N HIS A 37 -10.73 8.27 -24.25
CA HIS A 37 -10.82 6.81 -24.25
C HIS A 37 -10.87 6.27 -22.83
N GLU A 38 -11.72 5.26 -22.64
CA GLU A 38 -11.77 4.48 -21.42
C GLU A 38 -10.69 3.40 -21.50
N VAL A 39 -9.77 3.39 -20.54
CA VAL A 39 -8.70 2.38 -20.46
C VAL A 39 -8.96 1.48 -19.25
N LEU A 40 -8.92 0.17 -19.49
CA LEU A 40 -8.98 -0.87 -18.47
C LEU A 40 -7.71 -1.72 -18.56
N LEU A 41 -7.17 -2.09 -17.41
CA LEU A 41 -6.04 -3.02 -17.32
C LEU A 41 -6.55 -4.35 -16.79
N ALA A 42 -6.17 -5.45 -17.43
CA ALA A 42 -6.49 -6.81 -17.01
C ALA A 42 -5.24 -7.50 -16.48
N LEU A 43 -5.28 -7.91 -15.21
CA LEU A 43 -4.24 -8.66 -14.51
C LEU A 43 -4.71 -10.10 -14.29
N SER A 44 -3.80 -11.05 -14.29
CA SER A 44 -4.04 -12.44 -13.92
C SER A 44 -3.82 -12.65 -12.43
N GLY A 45 -4.81 -13.30 -11.79
CA GLY A 45 -4.81 -13.77 -10.42
C GLY A 45 -3.91 -14.99 -10.18
N LEU A 46 -3.33 -15.56 -11.24
CA LEU A 46 -2.25 -16.55 -11.15
C LEU A 46 -0.92 -15.92 -10.70
N PHE A 47 -0.82 -14.60 -10.72
CA PHE A 47 0.32 -13.83 -10.22
C PHE A 47 -0.12 -12.87 -9.09
N PRO A 48 -0.67 -13.39 -7.98
CA PRO A 48 -1.25 -12.55 -6.91
C PRO A 48 -0.24 -11.52 -6.39
N ASP A 49 1.03 -11.93 -6.38
CA ASP A 49 2.19 -11.18 -5.96
C ASP A 49 2.49 -9.89 -6.73
N THR A 50 1.84 -9.71 -7.89
CA THR A 50 2.12 -8.61 -8.82
C THR A 50 0.99 -7.59 -8.89
N ILE A 51 -0.18 -7.94 -8.36
CA ILE A 51 -1.42 -7.17 -8.54
C ILE A 51 -1.30 -5.79 -7.90
N GLU A 52 -0.96 -5.75 -6.61
CA GLU A 52 -0.90 -4.49 -5.86
C GLU A 52 0.29 -3.60 -6.26
N PRO A 53 1.51 -4.12 -6.52
CA PRO A 53 2.59 -3.30 -7.10
C PRO A 53 2.23 -2.67 -8.44
N ILE A 54 1.55 -3.40 -9.34
CA ILE A 54 1.10 -2.83 -10.61
C ILE A 54 0.03 -1.76 -10.34
N ARG A 55 -0.94 -2.03 -9.47
CA ARG A 55 -1.96 -1.05 -9.06
C ARG A 55 -1.35 0.25 -8.53
N ALA A 56 -0.36 0.15 -7.65
CA ALA A 56 0.38 1.29 -7.11
C ALA A 56 1.05 2.11 -8.24
N ALA A 57 1.66 1.45 -9.23
CA ALA A 57 2.28 2.12 -10.38
C ALA A 57 1.30 2.91 -11.26
N PHE A 58 -0.02 2.75 -11.09
CA PHE A 58 -1.07 3.51 -11.77
C PHE A 58 -1.83 4.47 -10.86
N GLU A 59 -1.45 4.60 -9.58
CA GLU A 59 -2.08 5.54 -8.67
C GLU A 59 -1.95 6.99 -9.17
N GLY A 60 -3.03 7.77 -9.05
CA GLY A 60 -3.13 9.12 -9.60
C GLY A 60 -3.22 9.19 -11.14
N LEU A 61 -2.93 8.10 -11.85
CA LEU A 61 -2.93 8.03 -13.31
C LEU A 61 -4.18 7.33 -13.87
N LEU A 62 -4.61 6.24 -13.23
CA LEU A 62 -5.80 5.46 -13.56
C LEU A 62 -6.61 5.18 -12.28
N PRO A 63 -7.96 5.30 -12.30
CA PRO A 63 -8.79 4.84 -11.19
C PRO A 63 -8.50 3.36 -10.88
N GLN A 64 -8.34 3.02 -9.60
CA GLN A 64 -7.96 1.67 -9.18
C GLN A 64 -9.02 0.62 -9.56
N GLU A 65 -10.28 1.04 -9.62
CA GLU A 65 -11.39 0.24 -10.15
C GLU A 65 -11.29 -0.08 -11.64
N ASN A 66 -10.43 0.58 -12.42
CA ASN A 66 -10.18 0.24 -13.83
C ASN A 66 -9.11 -0.84 -14.00
N ILE A 67 -8.53 -1.34 -12.90
CA ILE A 67 -7.51 -2.41 -12.90
C ILE A 67 -8.16 -3.69 -12.38
N ARG A 68 -8.51 -4.57 -13.32
CA ARG A 68 -9.32 -5.77 -13.10
C ARG A 68 -8.44 -7.01 -13.01
N VAL A 69 -8.83 -7.94 -12.14
CA VAL A 69 -8.13 -9.22 -11.95
C VAL A 69 -9.04 -10.34 -12.42
N TRP A 70 -8.51 -11.25 -13.23
CA TRP A 70 -9.18 -12.49 -13.63
C TRP A 70 -8.49 -13.69 -12.99
N HIS A 71 -9.24 -14.74 -12.70
CA HIS A 71 -8.78 -15.89 -11.93
C HIS A 71 -8.98 -17.20 -12.71
N ALA A 72 -8.09 -18.18 -12.48
CA ALA A 72 -8.20 -19.53 -13.00
C ALA A 72 -7.46 -20.52 -12.09
N PRO A 73 -7.79 -21.83 -12.12
CA PRO A 73 -7.04 -22.85 -11.39
C PRO A 73 -5.61 -23.01 -11.95
N GLY A 74 -4.60 -22.77 -11.12
CA GLY A 74 -3.18 -23.03 -11.43
C GLY A 74 -2.65 -24.36 -10.88
N PRO A 75 -1.39 -24.73 -11.19
CA PRO A 75 -0.50 -24.11 -12.18
C PRO A 75 -0.93 -24.43 -13.63
N VAL A 76 -0.50 -23.59 -14.57
CA VAL A 76 -0.85 -23.65 -16.01
C VAL A 76 0.36 -23.59 -16.95
N ARG A 77 1.58 -23.40 -16.43
CA ARG A 77 2.82 -23.38 -17.23
C ARG A 77 2.95 -24.59 -18.14
N GLU A 78 3.39 -24.37 -19.36
CA GLU A 78 3.33 -25.39 -20.40
C GLU A 78 4.43 -26.44 -20.36
N VAL A 79 5.58 -26.10 -19.76
CA VAL A 79 6.70 -27.02 -19.62
C VAL A 79 6.32 -28.31 -18.87
N ASP A 80 5.27 -28.28 -18.06
CA ASP A 80 4.67 -29.45 -17.43
C ASP A 80 3.40 -29.88 -18.18
N SER A 81 3.47 -31.03 -18.86
CA SER A 81 2.36 -31.59 -19.63
C SER A 81 1.11 -31.91 -18.79
N ASN A 82 1.24 -32.09 -17.47
CA ASN A 82 0.11 -32.32 -16.58
C ASN A 82 -0.81 -31.10 -16.45
N ASN A 83 -0.33 -29.91 -16.85
CA ASN A 83 -1.10 -28.67 -16.83
C ASN A 83 -1.99 -28.51 -18.06
N HIS A 84 -1.90 -29.37 -19.07
CA HIS A 84 -2.57 -29.18 -20.37
C HIS A 84 -4.05 -28.80 -20.22
N THR A 85 -4.85 -29.61 -19.51
CA THR A 85 -6.28 -29.34 -19.31
C THR A 85 -6.53 -28.03 -18.56
N ARG A 86 -5.75 -27.73 -17.51
CA ARG A 86 -5.87 -26.48 -16.75
C ARG A 86 -5.55 -25.26 -17.63
N ARG A 87 -4.50 -25.34 -18.45
CA ARG A 87 -4.10 -24.31 -19.40
C ARG A 87 -5.21 -24.04 -20.42
N GLU A 88 -5.79 -25.09 -21.00
CA GLU A 88 -6.90 -24.97 -21.96
C GLU A 88 -8.13 -24.27 -21.35
N VAL A 89 -8.48 -24.63 -20.11
CA VAL A 89 -9.57 -23.97 -19.37
C VAL A 89 -9.22 -22.53 -19.01
N ALA A 90 -7.98 -22.25 -18.57
CA ALA A 90 -7.54 -20.90 -18.20
C ALA A 90 -7.53 -19.94 -19.41
N GLU A 91 -7.14 -20.40 -20.60
CA GLU A 91 -7.22 -19.61 -21.84
C GLU A 91 -8.67 -19.18 -22.15
N LEU A 92 -9.64 -20.09 -21.98
CA LEU A 92 -11.07 -19.80 -22.16
C LEU A 92 -11.62 -18.87 -21.08
N LEU A 93 -11.26 -19.08 -19.81
CA LEU A 93 -11.65 -18.18 -18.71
C LEU A 93 -11.13 -16.76 -18.94
N ARG A 94 -9.87 -16.64 -19.36
CA ARG A 94 -9.26 -15.35 -19.71
C ARG A 94 -10.01 -14.66 -20.84
N GLU A 95 -10.21 -15.32 -21.99
CA GLU A 95 -10.92 -14.68 -23.11
C GLU A 95 -12.37 -14.31 -22.75
N THR A 96 -13.07 -15.16 -21.99
CA THR A 96 -14.44 -14.88 -21.53
C THR A 96 -14.48 -13.66 -20.62
N PHE A 97 -13.55 -13.57 -19.67
CA PHE A 97 -13.42 -12.41 -18.79
C PHE A 97 -13.12 -11.14 -19.60
N LEU A 98 -12.15 -11.18 -20.51
CA LEU A 98 -11.77 -10.02 -21.32
C LEU A 98 -12.93 -9.55 -22.21
N ALA A 99 -13.68 -10.48 -22.80
CA ALA A 99 -14.89 -10.19 -23.57
C ALA A 99 -16.01 -9.58 -22.69
N SER A 100 -16.11 -9.97 -21.41
CA SER A 100 -17.07 -9.42 -20.47
C SER A 100 -16.84 -7.93 -20.16
N LEU A 101 -15.61 -7.44 -20.35
CA LEU A 101 -15.27 -6.01 -20.22
C LEU A 101 -15.75 -5.18 -21.43
N GLN A 102 -16.29 -5.82 -22.48
CA GLN A 102 -16.78 -5.20 -23.71
C GLN A 102 -15.76 -4.25 -24.38
N PRO A 103 -14.50 -4.70 -24.61
CA PRO A 103 -13.50 -3.92 -25.33
C PRO A 103 -13.95 -3.56 -26.75
N ASP A 104 -13.67 -2.33 -27.18
CA ASP A 104 -13.56 -2.05 -28.62
C ASP A 104 -12.21 -2.57 -29.15
N VAL A 105 -11.19 -2.55 -28.29
CA VAL A 105 -9.82 -3.01 -28.56
C VAL A 105 -9.31 -3.79 -27.35
N LEU A 106 -8.81 -5.00 -27.59
CA LEU A 106 -8.03 -5.77 -26.63
C LEU A 106 -6.57 -5.77 -27.07
N HIS A 107 -5.66 -5.20 -26.27
CA HIS A 107 -4.23 -5.23 -26.56
C HIS A 107 -3.51 -6.25 -25.67
N ILE A 108 -2.83 -7.22 -26.29
CA ILE A 108 -1.98 -8.21 -25.65
C ILE A 108 -0.53 -7.75 -25.74
N THR A 109 0.04 -7.42 -24.60
CA THR A 109 1.37 -6.80 -24.49
C THR A 109 2.51 -7.77 -24.72
N SER A 110 2.32 -9.06 -24.41
CA SER A 110 3.23 -10.15 -24.76
C SER A 110 2.46 -11.45 -25.00
N LEU A 111 2.54 -11.98 -26.23
CA LEU A 111 1.85 -13.22 -26.61
C LEU A 111 2.70 -14.48 -26.31
N ILE A 112 4.02 -14.31 -26.15
CA ILE A 112 5.00 -15.42 -26.09
C ILE A 112 5.30 -15.87 -24.64
N GLU A 113 4.64 -15.30 -23.63
CA GLU A 113 4.72 -15.78 -22.23
C GLU A 113 3.90 -17.07 -22.01
N GLY A 114 4.26 -17.87 -20.99
CA GLY A 114 3.50 -19.06 -20.55
C GLY A 114 4.20 -20.41 -20.69
N PHE A 115 5.45 -20.46 -21.18
CA PHE A 115 6.17 -21.74 -21.30
C PHE A 115 6.67 -22.24 -19.94
N ASP A 116 7.43 -21.40 -19.23
CA ASP A 116 8.03 -21.68 -17.92
C ASP A 116 7.31 -21.01 -16.75
N ASP A 117 6.39 -20.08 -17.04
CA ASP A 117 5.53 -19.37 -16.09
C ASP A 117 4.04 -19.68 -16.29
N ASP A 118 3.20 -19.21 -15.36
CA ASP A 118 1.75 -19.47 -15.34
C ASP A 118 0.94 -18.46 -16.17
N ALA A 119 1.55 -17.77 -17.14
CA ALA A 119 0.81 -16.91 -18.06
C ALA A 119 0.09 -17.74 -19.11
N VAL A 120 -1.08 -17.26 -19.54
CA VAL A 120 -1.84 -17.88 -20.62
C VAL A 120 -2.32 -16.82 -21.58
N SER A 121 -2.22 -17.12 -22.87
CA SER A 121 -2.65 -16.22 -23.91
C SER A 121 -3.15 -17.00 -25.12
N SER A 122 -4.29 -16.53 -25.61
CA SER A 122 -4.97 -17.01 -26.81
C SER A 122 -5.76 -15.84 -27.42
N ILE A 123 -6.21 -16.07 -28.64
CA ILE A 123 -6.90 -15.15 -29.55
C ILE A 123 -7.94 -16.00 -30.29
N GLY A 124 -9.21 -15.58 -30.29
CA GLY A 124 -10.25 -16.17 -31.12
C GLY A 124 -10.77 -17.54 -30.66
N ARG A 125 -10.44 -17.99 -29.44
CA ARG A 125 -11.00 -19.23 -28.88
C ARG A 125 -12.44 -19.06 -28.42
N PHE A 126 -12.76 -17.88 -27.92
CA PHE A 126 -14.08 -17.53 -27.39
C PHE A 126 -14.67 -16.30 -28.10
N ASP A 127 -13.98 -15.15 -28.01
CA ASP A 127 -14.41 -13.91 -28.66
C ASP A 127 -13.65 -13.71 -29.98
N ARG A 128 -14.41 -13.60 -31.07
CA ARG A 128 -13.89 -13.37 -32.43
C ARG A 128 -14.31 -12.02 -33.02
N GLN A 129 -15.06 -11.21 -32.26
CA GLN A 129 -15.59 -9.92 -32.72
C GLN A 129 -14.68 -8.76 -32.31
N THR A 130 -14.12 -8.80 -31.11
CA THR A 130 -13.23 -7.76 -30.61
C THR A 130 -11.97 -7.64 -31.45
N LEU A 131 -11.53 -6.40 -31.73
CA LEU A 131 -10.22 -6.17 -32.34
C LEU A 131 -9.11 -6.53 -31.35
N VAL A 132 -8.46 -7.67 -31.57
CA VAL A 132 -7.28 -8.07 -30.79
C VAL A 132 -6.02 -7.50 -31.43
N SER A 133 -5.33 -6.64 -30.70
CA SER A 133 -4.03 -6.07 -31.04
C SER A 133 -2.91 -6.77 -30.25
N VAL A 134 -1.76 -7.03 -30.86
CA VAL A 134 -0.61 -7.66 -30.18
C VAL A 134 0.68 -6.86 -30.44
N SER A 135 1.52 -6.70 -29.43
CA SER A 135 2.88 -6.16 -29.62
C SER A 135 3.77 -7.18 -30.33
N LEU A 136 4.36 -6.77 -31.45
CA LEU A 136 5.30 -7.57 -32.24
C LEU A 136 6.73 -7.11 -31.93
N TYR A 137 7.45 -7.93 -31.15
CA TYR A 137 8.84 -7.66 -30.76
C TYR A 137 9.83 -8.08 -31.84
N ASP A 138 9.87 -9.37 -32.12
CA ASP A 138 10.67 -10.01 -33.15
C ASP A 138 10.12 -11.42 -33.46
N LEU A 139 10.64 -12.02 -34.53
CA LEU A 139 10.38 -13.41 -34.94
C LEU A 139 11.70 -14.20 -35.01
N ILE A 140 12.68 -13.87 -34.18
CA ILE A 140 14.03 -14.48 -34.21
C ILE A 140 13.96 -16.02 -34.11
N PRO A 141 13.18 -16.63 -33.19
CA PRO A 141 13.08 -18.08 -33.13
C PRO A 141 12.49 -18.72 -34.39
N LEU A 142 11.56 -18.02 -35.07
CA LEU A 142 10.93 -18.50 -36.31
C LEU A 142 11.94 -18.51 -37.47
N LEU A 143 12.79 -17.49 -37.54
CA LEU A 143 13.79 -17.32 -38.59
C LEU A 143 15.04 -18.19 -38.38
N ASN A 144 15.32 -18.55 -37.13
CA ASN A 144 16.49 -19.36 -36.75
C ASN A 144 16.06 -20.65 -36.01
N PRO A 145 15.23 -21.51 -36.62
CA PRO A 145 14.61 -22.64 -35.93
C PRO A 145 15.65 -23.65 -35.44
N ASP A 146 16.78 -23.80 -36.13
CA ASP A 146 17.84 -24.75 -35.79
C ASP A 146 18.49 -24.43 -34.44
N GLN A 147 18.52 -23.14 -34.09
CA GLN A 147 19.11 -22.66 -32.85
C GLN A 147 18.10 -22.59 -31.71
N TYR A 148 16.87 -22.13 -31.97
CA TYR A 148 15.91 -21.81 -30.90
C TYR A 148 14.77 -22.82 -30.75
N LEU A 149 14.41 -23.56 -31.80
CA LEU A 149 13.24 -24.44 -31.80
C LEU A 149 13.63 -25.93 -31.85
N LYS A 150 14.48 -26.34 -32.79
CA LYS A 150 14.90 -27.75 -32.96
C LYS A 150 15.52 -28.38 -31.69
N PRO A 151 16.29 -27.66 -30.86
CA PRO A 151 16.85 -28.24 -29.64
C PRO A 151 15.81 -28.55 -28.54
N ASN A 152 14.61 -27.96 -28.62
CA ASN A 152 13.56 -28.12 -27.61
C ASN A 152 12.18 -28.33 -28.28
N PRO A 153 11.83 -29.57 -28.68
CA PRO A 153 10.58 -29.86 -29.38
C PRO A 153 9.29 -29.41 -28.66
N PRO A 154 9.16 -29.56 -27.31
CA PRO A 154 8.03 -28.98 -26.58
C PRO A 154 7.92 -27.46 -26.75
N TYR A 155 9.03 -26.73 -26.65
CA TYR A 155 9.06 -25.28 -26.88
C TYR A 155 8.74 -24.93 -28.34
N ALA A 156 9.20 -25.74 -29.30
CA ALA A 156 8.87 -25.55 -30.71
C ALA A 156 7.36 -25.65 -30.97
N ALA A 157 6.70 -26.68 -30.43
CA ALA A 157 5.25 -26.85 -30.55
C ALA A 157 4.49 -25.68 -29.88
N TYR A 158 4.94 -25.26 -28.70
CA TYR A 158 4.44 -24.07 -28.01
C TYR A 158 4.56 -22.79 -28.86
N TYR A 159 5.74 -22.53 -29.38
CA TYR A 159 6.04 -21.31 -30.13
C TYR A 159 5.31 -21.29 -31.48
N GLU A 160 5.33 -22.41 -32.21
CA GLU A 160 4.55 -22.58 -33.45
C GLU A 160 3.07 -22.35 -33.19
N ARG A 161 2.58 -22.87 -32.06
CA ARG A 161 1.26 -22.56 -31.55
C ARG A 161 1.14 -21.05 -31.48
N LYS A 162 1.80 -20.31 -30.59
CA LYS A 162 1.69 -18.82 -30.48
C LYS A 162 1.78 -18.05 -31.81
N ILE A 163 2.61 -18.45 -32.76
CA ILE A 163 2.67 -17.84 -34.10
C ILE A 163 1.33 -17.94 -34.86
N GLN A 164 0.59 -19.04 -34.74
CA GLN A 164 -0.75 -19.16 -35.32
C GLN A 164 -1.74 -18.14 -34.72
N TRP A 165 -1.65 -17.84 -33.42
CA TRP A 165 -2.47 -16.83 -32.76
C TRP A 165 -2.07 -15.44 -33.24
N LEU A 166 -0.76 -15.18 -33.35
CA LEU A 166 -0.23 -13.93 -33.85
C LEU A 166 -0.72 -13.62 -35.28
N ARG A 167 -0.84 -14.64 -36.16
CA ARG A 167 -1.44 -14.50 -37.49
C ARG A 167 -2.94 -14.13 -37.45
N GLN A 168 -3.66 -14.54 -36.40
CA GLN A 168 -5.08 -14.25 -36.21
C GLN A 168 -5.34 -12.85 -35.61
N ALA A 169 -4.34 -12.21 -34.99
CA ALA A 169 -4.50 -10.91 -34.37
C ALA A 169 -4.95 -9.82 -35.36
N GLY A 170 -6.05 -9.12 -35.08
CA GLY A 170 -6.60 -8.11 -35.99
C GLY A 170 -5.64 -6.95 -36.26
N ALA A 171 -4.75 -6.62 -35.32
CA ALA A 171 -3.68 -5.64 -35.50
C ALA A 171 -2.38 -6.06 -34.79
N LEU A 172 -1.23 -5.67 -35.35
CA LEU A 172 0.10 -5.87 -34.77
C LEU A 172 0.80 -4.52 -34.59
N LEU A 173 1.34 -4.28 -33.40
CA LEU A 173 2.12 -3.10 -33.07
C LEU A 173 3.60 -3.48 -33.06
N ALA A 174 4.29 -3.24 -34.17
CA ALA A 174 5.70 -3.53 -34.31
C ALA A 174 6.55 -2.47 -33.58
N ILE A 175 7.57 -2.93 -32.86
CA ILE A 175 8.48 -2.06 -32.11
C ILE A 175 9.53 -1.36 -32.98
N SER A 176 9.67 -1.74 -34.25
CA SER A 176 10.58 -1.15 -35.24
C SER A 176 10.00 -1.24 -36.66
N ALA A 177 10.57 -0.49 -37.61
CA ALA A 177 10.22 -0.66 -39.02
C ALA A 177 10.71 -2.02 -39.55
N TYR A 178 11.85 -2.50 -39.04
CA TYR A 178 12.35 -3.84 -39.36
C TYR A 178 11.40 -4.96 -38.87
N ALA A 179 10.98 -4.94 -37.59
CA ALA A 179 10.04 -5.92 -37.06
C ALA A 179 8.69 -5.87 -37.79
N ARG A 180 8.27 -4.68 -38.25
CA ARG A 180 7.10 -4.54 -39.12
C ARG A 180 7.28 -5.31 -40.42
N GLN A 181 8.41 -5.13 -41.10
CA GLN A 181 8.69 -5.81 -42.36
C GLN A 181 8.82 -7.32 -42.15
N GLU A 182 9.52 -7.74 -41.10
CA GLU A 182 9.66 -9.15 -40.69
C GLU A 182 8.30 -9.81 -40.45
N GLY A 183 7.37 -9.11 -39.78
CA GLY A 183 6.00 -9.56 -39.59
C GLY A 183 5.23 -9.74 -40.89
N ILE A 184 5.36 -8.80 -41.84
CA ILE A 184 4.71 -8.90 -43.16
C ILE A 184 5.22 -10.14 -43.90
N ASP A 185 6.54 -10.32 -43.93
CA ASP A 185 7.18 -11.36 -44.73
C ASP A 185 6.96 -12.76 -44.12
N CYS A 186 7.09 -12.90 -42.79
CA CYS A 186 7.09 -14.21 -42.12
C CYS A 186 5.71 -14.68 -41.65
N LEU A 187 4.80 -13.75 -41.32
CA LEU A 187 3.44 -14.09 -40.88
C LEU A 187 2.43 -14.08 -42.03
N SER A 188 2.80 -13.52 -43.19
CA SER A 188 1.93 -13.35 -44.36
C SER A 188 0.64 -12.59 -44.02
N VAL A 189 0.74 -11.58 -43.16
CA VAL A 189 -0.37 -10.70 -42.79
C VAL A 189 -0.33 -9.41 -43.61
N GLU A 190 -1.50 -8.80 -43.84
CA GLU A 190 -1.60 -7.58 -44.63
C GLU A 190 -0.84 -6.41 -43.99
N ALA A 191 -0.15 -5.62 -44.81
CA ALA A 191 0.65 -4.49 -44.34
C ALA A 191 -0.16 -3.42 -43.57
N ALA A 192 -1.47 -3.31 -43.82
CA ALA A 192 -2.38 -2.42 -43.10
C ALA A 192 -2.63 -2.87 -41.64
N ARG A 193 -2.47 -4.17 -41.34
CA ARG A 193 -2.64 -4.73 -40.00
C ARG A 193 -1.41 -4.53 -39.11
N ILE A 194 -0.25 -4.17 -39.66
CA ILE A 194 0.98 -3.96 -38.87
C ILE A 194 1.38 -2.49 -38.88
N THR A 195 1.40 -1.86 -37.71
CA THR A 195 1.86 -0.48 -37.53
C THR A 195 3.17 -0.44 -36.76
N ASN A 196 4.15 0.33 -37.24
CA ASN A 196 5.36 0.62 -36.46
C ASN A 196 5.02 1.69 -35.43
N VAL A 197 4.95 1.29 -34.16
CA VAL A 197 4.72 2.20 -33.03
C VAL A 197 6.01 2.60 -32.33
N SER A 198 7.14 2.02 -32.74
CA SER A 198 8.44 2.16 -32.07
C SER A 198 8.39 1.68 -30.60
N THR A 199 9.44 1.98 -29.85
CA THR A 199 9.52 1.75 -28.40
C THR A 199 10.44 2.81 -27.77
N ALA A 200 10.60 2.79 -26.46
CA ALA A 200 11.45 3.72 -25.73
C ALA A 200 12.19 3.05 -24.56
N ILE A 201 12.99 3.85 -23.86
CA ILE A 201 13.77 3.48 -22.67
C ILE A 201 13.17 4.11 -21.40
N GLY A 202 13.59 3.63 -20.25
CA GLY A 202 13.24 4.23 -18.95
C GLY A 202 13.93 5.57 -18.70
N PRO A 203 13.36 6.44 -17.85
CA PRO A 203 13.92 7.77 -17.53
C PRO A 203 15.24 7.73 -16.75
N GLU A 204 15.62 6.58 -16.18
CA GLU A 204 16.88 6.36 -15.48
C GLU A 204 18.11 6.46 -16.41
N PHE A 205 17.94 6.17 -17.70
CA PHE A 205 19.00 6.25 -18.71
C PHE A 205 19.20 7.69 -19.18
N ARG A 206 20.14 8.37 -18.56
CA ARG A 206 20.46 9.78 -18.84
C ARG A 206 21.91 10.10 -18.47
N PRO A 207 22.45 11.23 -18.94
CA PRO A 207 23.78 11.65 -18.52
C PRO A 207 23.79 11.96 -17.02
N ILE A 208 24.77 11.41 -16.30
CA ILE A 208 24.98 11.63 -14.88
C ILE A 208 26.46 11.93 -14.59
N ALA A 209 26.70 12.68 -13.51
CA ALA A 209 28.05 12.87 -12.99
C ALA A 209 28.42 11.70 -12.06
N VAL A 210 29.31 10.82 -12.53
CA VAL A 210 29.88 9.73 -11.72
C VAL A 210 31.10 10.25 -10.97
N SER A 211 31.16 10.11 -9.64
CA SER A 211 32.32 10.55 -8.86
C SER A 211 33.54 9.68 -9.15
N GLU A 212 34.75 10.23 -9.02
CA GLU A 212 35.99 9.46 -9.22
C GLU A 212 36.13 8.28 -8.26
N GLU A 213 35.60 8.42 -7.04
CA GLU A 213 35.59 7.35 -6.05
C GLU A 213 34.69 6.18 -6.49
N LEU A 214 33.46 6.48 -6.89
CA LEU A 214 32.50 5.48 -7.34
C LEU A 214 32.96 4.80 -8.63
N ALA A 215 33.49 5.58 -9.58
CA ALA A 215 34.10 5.05 -10.79
C ALA A 215 35.26 4.10 -10.47
N ARG A 216 36.16 4.47 -9.54
CA ARG A 216 37.26 3.60 -9.11
C ARG A 216 36.76 2.35 -8.38
N ALA A 217 35.71 2.45 -7.56
CA ALA A 217 35.13 1.31 -6.87
C ALA A 217 34.52 0.31 -7.87
N LEU A 218 33.70 0.80 -8.81
CA LEU A 218 33.07 -0.02 -9.86
C LEU A 218 34.13 -0.65 -10.78
N CYS A 219 35.12 0.13 -11.23
CA CYS A 219 36.21 -0.40 -12.05
C CYS A 219 37.02 -1.48 -11.31
N ARG A 220 37.34 -1.27 -10.02
CA ARG A 220 38.02 -2.28 -9.20
C ARG A 220 37.20 -3.56 -9.03
N LYS A 221 35.88 -3.44 -8.80
CA LYS A 221 34.95 -4.58 -8.70
C LYS A 221 35.00 -5.46 -9.96
N ILE A 222 35.11 -4.85 -11.14
CA ILE A 222 35.05 -5.54 -12.44
C ILE A 222 36.44 -5.99 -12.94
N GLY A 223 37.52 -5.38 -12.43
CA GLY A 223 38.89 -5.62 -12.94
C GLY A 223 39.29 -4.68 -14.09
N LEU A 224 38.66 -3.51 -14.17
CA LEU A 224 39.02 -2.45 -15.11
C LEU A 224 40.15 -1.58 -14.52
N ILE A 225 41.26 -1.51 -15.24
CA ILE A 225 42.46 -0.73 -14.91
C ILE A 225 42.77 0.35 -15.96
N ARG A 226 42.03 0.37 -17.07
CA ARG A 226 42.17 1.29 -18.21
C ARG A 226 40.79 1.81 -18.63
N SER A 227 40.76 2.77 -19.56
CA SER A 227 39.52 3.12 -20.27
C SER A 227 38.96 1.87 -20.97
N PHE A 228 37.67 1.84 -21.27
CA PHE A 228 37.06 0.62 -21.81
C PHE A 228 36.05 0.87 -22.91
N VAL A 229 35.95 -0.10 -23.82
CA VAL A 229 34.86 -0.25 -24.77
C VAL A 229 33.84 -1.19 -24.17
N LEU A 230 32.57 -0.79 -24.21
CA LEU A 230 31.49 -1.49 -23.53
C LEU A 230 30.59 -2.20 -24.54
N TYR A 231 30.25 -3.44 -24.22
CA TYR A 231 29.08 -4.16 -24.75
C TYR A 231 28.17 -4.53 -23.59
N THR A 232 26.86 -4.43 -23.79
CA THR A 232 25.84 -4.84 -22.81
C THR A 232 24.85 -5.81 -23.44
N GLY A 233 24.54 -6.90 -22.75
CA GLY A 233 23.57 -7.91 -23.21
C GLY A 233 23.96 -9.35 -22.87
N GLY A 234 23.15 -10.30 -23.36
CA GLY A 234 23.39 -11.74 -23.20
C GLY A 234 24.52 -12.29 -24.08
N GLY A 235 24.82 -13.58 -23.89
CA GLY A 235 25.84 -14.33 -24.64
C GLY A 235 25.33 -15.06 -25.89
N ASP A 236 24.06 -14.87 -26.26
CA ASP A 236 23.43 -15.57 -27.40
C ASP A 236 24.21 -15.33 -28.69
N GLU A 237 24.23 -16.32 -29.60
CA GLU A 237 25.02 -16.26 -30.83
C GLU A 237 24.72 -15.03 -31.70
N ARG A 238 23.44 -14.61 -31.73
CA ARG A 238 22.99 -13.40 -32.44
C ARG A 238 23.67 -12.11 -31.99
N LYS A 239 24.17 -12.08 -30.75
CA LYS A 239 24.90 -10.96 -30.16
C LYS A 239 26.34 -10.86 -30.65
N ASN A 240 26.81 -11.85 -31.41
CA ASN A 240 28.03 -11.77 -32.21
C ASN A 240 29.34 -11.52 -31.41
N LEU A 241 29.36 -11.92 -30.15
CA LEU A 241 30.50 -11.71 -29.25
C LEU A 241 31.82 -12.36 -29.71
N PRO A 242 31.83 -13.58 -30.28
CA PRO A 242 33.05 -14.18 -30.83
C PRO A 242 33.74 -13.27 -31.87
N ARG A 243 32.96 -12.67 -32.77
CA ARG A 243 33.49 -11.82 -33.83
C ARG A 243 33.91 -10.44 -33.32
N LEU A 244 33.24 -9.93 -32.28
CA LEU A 244 33.71 -8.73 -31.58
C LEU A 244 35.08 -8.96 -30.91
N ILE A 245 35.31 -10.14 -30.32
CA ILE A 245 36.61 -10.52 -29.75
C ILE A 245 37.68 -10.59 -30.84
N GLU A 246 37.36 -11.21 -31.99
CA GLU A 246 38.25 -11.25 -33.15
C GLU A 246 38.61 -9.84 -33.62
N ALA A 247 37.62 -8.98 -33.83
CA ALA A 247 37.81 -7.58 -34.22
C ALA A 247 38.65 -6.79 -33.21
N TRP A 248 38.41 -7.00 -31.91
CA TRP A 248 39.19 -6.39 -30.84
C TRP A 248 40.66 -6.82 -30.90
N SER A 249 40.92 -8.12 -31.09
CA SER A 249 42.29 -8.66 -31.20
C SER A 249 43.07 -8.10 -32.38
N ALA A 250 42.37 -7.74 -33.46
CA ALA A 250 42.95 -7.13 -34.66
C ALA A 250 43.24 -5.62 -34.53
N LEU A 251 42.88 -4.99 -33.40
CA LEU A 251 43.23 -3.58 -33.16
C LEU A 251 44.74 -3.41 -32.93
N PRO A 252 45.31 -2.24 -33.34
CA PRO A 252 46.71 -1.93 -33.07
C PRO A 252 47.06 -2.07 -31.57
N PRO A 253 48.24 -2.62 -31.23
CA PRO A 253 48.65 -2.80 -29.83
C PRO A 253 48.53 -1.53 -28.98
N ALA A 254 48.83 -0.35 -29.55
CA ALA A 254 48.72 0.94 -28.86
C ALA A 254 47.31 1.23 -28.31
N LEU A 255 46.25 0.82 -29.02
CA LEU A 255 44.87 0.98 -28.55
C LEU A 255 44.52 -0.05 -27.47
N ARG A 256 44.97 -1.30 -27.63
CA ARG A 256 44.74 -2.38 -26.66
C ARG A 256 45.52 -2.22 -25.36
N THR A 257 46.67 -1.53 -25.39
CA THR A 257 47.44 -1.19 -24.17
C THR A 257 46.78 -0.06 -23.38
N THR A 258 45.95 0.77 -24.01
CA THR A 258 45.28 1.92 -23.37
C THR A 258 43.82 1.67 -23.06
N HIS A 259 43.21 0.63 -23.62
CA HIS A 259 41.80 0.30 -23.46
C HIS A 259 41.58 -1.19 -23.15
N GLN A 260 40.48 -1.51 -22.46
CA GLN A 260 39.97 -2.88 -22.27
C GLN A 260 38.62 -3.07 -22.98
N LEU A 261 38.26 -4.30 -23.30
CA LEU A 261 36.91 -4.67 -23.73
C LEU A 261 36.12 -5.19 -22.52
N LEU A 262 34.97 -4.60 -22.23
CA LEU A 262 34.07 -5.04 -21.17
C LEU A 262 32.79 -5.61 -21.74
N PHE A 263 32.48 -6.86 -21.38
CA PHE A 263 31.16 -7.44 -21.55
C PHE A 263 30.38 -7.34 -20.25
N ALA A 264 29.34 -6.51 -20.25
CA ALA A 264 28.50 -6.27 -19.10
C ALA A 264 27.15 -6.99 -19.21
N GLY A 265 26.80 -7.76 -18.17
CA GLY A 265 25.57 -8.52 -18.10
C GLY A 265 25.76 -9.96 -17.59
N LYS A 266 24.65 -10.62 -17.29
CA LYS A 266 24.62 -12.01 -16.81
C LYS A 266 24.83 -12.97 -17.98
N ILE A 267 26.09 -13.22 -18.32
CA ILE A 267 26.51 -14.24 -19.29
C ILE A 267 26.75 -15.56 -18.53
N PRO A 268 26.23 -16.71 -19.00
CA PRO A 268 26.51 -18.01 -18.38
C PRO A 268 28.01 -18.30 -18.30
N GLU A 269 28.46 -18.97 -17.23
CA GLU A 269 29.89 -19.23 -17.05
C GLU A 269 30.52 -20.09 -18.15
N ASP A 270 29.74 -21.00 -18.74
CA ASP A 270 30.18 -21.80 -19.89
C ASP A 270 30.47 -20.92 -21.12
N ASP A 271 29.65 -19.89 -21.34
CA ASP A 271 29.87 -18.91 -22.40
C ASP A 271 31.06 -17.99 -22.09
N ILE A 272 31.22 -17.56 -20.83
CA ILE A 272 32.41 -16.79 -20.40
C ILE A 272 33.69 -17.62 -20.65
N ALA A 273 33.69 -18.90 -20.28
CA ALA A 273 34.81 -19.80 -20.53
C ALA A 273 35.09 -19.97 -22.03
N LYS A 274 34.04 -20.09 -22.86
CA LYS A 274 34.14 -20.13 -24.32
C LYS A 274 34.75 -18.84 -24.88
N PHE A 275 34.27 -17.67 -24.47
CA PHE A 275 34.78 -16.37 -24.92
C PHE A 275 36.23 -16.13 -24.49
N ARG A 276 36.61 -16.52 -23.27
CA ARG A 276 38.01 -16.49 -22.81
C ARG A 276 38.92 -17.40 -23.63
N ARG A 277 38.41 -18.56 -24.09
CA ARG A 277 39.17 -19.47 -24.97
C ARG A 277 39.38 -18.84 -26.35
N ILE A 278 38.34 -18.23 -26.92
CA ILE A 278 38.40 -17.50 -28.20
C ILE A 278 39.40 -16.34 -28.10
N ALA A 279 39.32 -15.54 -27.03
CA ALA A 279 40.25 -14.44 -26.78
C ALA A 279 41.71 -14.92 -26.75
N ARG A 280 41.98 -16.03 -26.05
CA ARG A 280 43.32 -16.64 -25.99
C ARG A 280 43.79 -17.17 -27.34
N SER A 281 42.92 -17.78 -28.15
CA SER A 281 43.31 -18.25 -29.49
C SER A 281 43.66 -17.12 -30.46
N HIS A 282 43.13 -15.91 -30.21
CA HIS A 282 43.50 -14.69 -30.92
C HIS A 282 44.65 -13.90 -30.26
N GLY A 283 45.31 -14.45 -29.23
CA GLY A 283 46.49 -13.86 -28.60
C GLY A 283 46.22 -12.72 -27.61
N LEU A 284 44.97 -12.54 -27.16
CA LEU A 284 44.62 -11.55 -26.14
C LEU A 284 45.13 -11.98 -24.75
N GLN A 285 45.67 -11.01 -24.02
CA GLN A 285 46.06 -11.19 -22.62
C GLN A 285 44.83 -11.22 -21.69
N PRO A 286 44.90 -11.89 -20.52
CA PRO A 286 43.76 -12.01 -19.60
C PRO A 286 43.18 -10.69 -19.10
N ASP A 287 43.97 -9.61 -19.10
CA ASP A 287 43.53 -8.28 -18.68
C ASP A 287 42.80 -7.50 -19.79
N GLU A 288 42.88 -7.91 -21.07
CA GLU A 288 42.30 -7.17 -22.20
C GLU A 288 40.78 -7.34 -22.36
N LEU A 289 40.20 -8.44 -21.85
CA LEU A 289 38.75 -8.74 -21.90
C LEU A 289 38.21 -9.01 -20.50
N GLN A 290 37.28 -8.18 -20.04
CA GLN A 290 36.64 -8.28 -18.73
C GLN A 290 35.15 -8.61 -18.83
N PHE A 291 34.64 -9.23 -17.76
CA PHE A 291 33.24 -9.61 -17.61
C PHE A 291 32.75 -9.06 -16.26
N SER A 292 31.68 -8.28 -16.26
CA SER A 292 31.17 -7.70 -14.99
C SER A 292 30.39 -8.68 -14.14
N GLY A 293 29.85 -9.74 -14.76
CA GLY A 293 28.74 -10.50 -14.18
C GLY A 293 27.46 -9.65 -14.12
N PHE A 294 26.57 -9.96 -13.19
CA PHE A 294 25.36 -9.18 -12.96
C PHE A 294 25.71 -7.75 -12.53
N VAL A 295 25.11 -6.76 -13.21
CA VAL A 295 25.16 -5.34 -12.87
C VAL A 295 23.76 -4.85 -12.58
N SER A 296 23.61 -4.00 -11.57
CA SER A 296 22.33 -3.30 -11.34
C SER A 296 22.06 -2.27 -12.44
N ASP A 297 20.82 -1.80 -12.57
CA ASP A 297 20.51 -0.72 -13.52
C ASP A 297 21.32 0.56 -13.23
N GLU A 298 21.60 0.83 -11.94
CA GLU A 298 22.43 1.96 -11.53
C GLU A 298 23.89 1.78 -12.00
N GLU A 299 24.48 0.61 -11.77
CA GLU A 299 25.82 0.29 -12.25
C GLU A 299 25.88 0.33 -13.79
N LEU A 300 24.82 -0.14 -14.46
CA LEU A 300 24.72 -0.09 -15.93
C LEU A 300 24.70 1.36 -16.46
N VAL A 301 23.91 2.25 -15.85
CA VAL A 301 23.92 3.69 -16.19
C VAL A 301 25.30 4.30 -15.94
N GLN A 302 25.97 3.95 -14.84
CA GLN A 302 27.34 4.41 -14.57
C GLN A 302 28.31 3.90 -15.64
N LEU A 303 28.24 2.63 -16.04
CA LEU A 303 29.08 2.05 -17.09
C LEU A 303 28.86 2.74 -18.43
N TYR A 304 27.62 3.05 -18.82
CA TYR A 304 27.34 3.83 -20.03
C TYR A 304 27.96 5.23 -19.96
N ASN A 305 27.90 5.90 -18.80
CA ASN A 305 28.48 7.23 -18.62
C ASN A 305 30.02 7.23 -18.57
N LEU A 306 30.63 6.12 -18.16
CA LEU A 306 32.09 5.97 -18.02
C LEU A 306 32.77 5.39 -19.27
N CYS A 307 32.06 4.65 -20.12
CA CYS A 307 32.68 3.98 -21.25
C CYS A 307 33.23 4.97 -22.27
N LYS A 308 34.32 4.60 -22.94
CA LYS A 308 34.92 5.42 -24.00
C LYS A 308 34.11 5.32 -25.30
N LEU A 309 33.58 4.13 -25.56
CA LEU A 309 32.80 3.77 -26.73
C LEU A 309 31.89 2.61 -26.35
N TYR A 310 30.66 2.64 -26.83
CA TYR A 310 29.74 1.52 -26.78
C TYR A 310 29.65 0.87 -28.16
N VAL A 311 29.75 -0.46 -28.21
CA VAL A 311 29.70 -1.25 -29.44
C VAL A 311 28.59 -2.28 -29.38
N PHE A 312 27.73 -2.28 -30.40
CA PHE A 312 26.60 -3.20 -30.48
C PHE A 312 26.65 -4.05 -31.76
N PRO A 313 27.34 -5.20 -31.73
CA PRO A 313 27.68 -5.99 -32.92
C PRO A 313 26.60 -7.01 -33.31
N SER A 314 25.43 -6.99 -32.66
CA SER A 314 24.36 -7.94 -32.91
C SER A 314 23.95 -7.96 -34.37
N TRP A 315 23.89 -9.13 -34.99
CA TRP A 315 23.48 -9.25 -36.39
C TRP A 315 21.96 -9.32 -36.56
N HIS A 316 21.20 -9.60 -35.49
CA HIS A 316 19.72 -9.58 -35.49
C HIS A 316 19.12 -9.11 -34.16
N GLU A 317 18.35 -8.03 -34.21
CA GLU A 317 17.59 -7.45 -33.09
C GLU A 317 16.20 -6.98 -33.53
N GLY A 318 15.21 -7.13 -32.65
CA GLY A 318 13.88 -6.54 -32.84
C GLY A 318 13.87 -5.01 -32.75
N PHE A 319 14.75 -4.42 -31.91
CA PHE A 319 14.92 -2.96 -31.81
C PHE A 319 16.37 -2.52 -31.53
N GLY A 320 16.98 -3.00 -30.44
CA GLY A 320 18.32 -2.59 -30.02
C GLY A 320 18.36 -1.57 -28.89
N LEU A 321 17.57 -1.82 -27.84
CA LEU A 321 17.54 -0.99 -26.62
C LEU A 321 18.89 -0.63 -26.04
N PRO A 322 19.86 -1.56 -25.91
CA PRO A 322 21.13 -1.21 -25.29
C PRO A 322 21.88 -0.08 -26.00
N ALA A 323 21.75 0.01 -27.33
CA ALA A 323 22.28 1.14 -28.09
C ALA A 323 21.55 2.45 -27.78
N LEU A 324 20.22 2.41 -27.64
CA LEU A 324 19.41 3.57 -27.27
C LEU A 324 19.70 4.04 -25.83
N GLU A 325 19.82 3.12 -24.88
CA GLU A 325 20.23 3.39 -23.49
C GLU A 325 21.61 4.05 -23.42
N ALA A 326 22.59 3.49 -24.14
CA ALA A 326 23.94 4.04 -24.22
C ALA A 326 23.96 5.46 -24.79
N MET A 327 23.24 5.70 -25.89
CA MET A 327 23.10 7.03 -26.49
C MET A 327 22.47 8.03 -25.50
N ALA A 328 21.43 7.61 -24.77
CA ALA A 328 20.75 8.47 -23.79
C ALA A 328 21.65 8.81 -22.60
N CYS A 329 22.53 7.91 -22.19
CA CYS A 329 23.55 8.17 -21.17
C CYS A 329 24.75 8.99 -21.68
N GLY A 330 24.81 9.34 -22.96
CA GLY A 330 25.91 10.12 -23.54
C GLY A 330 27.13 9.29 -23.93
N ALA A 331 27.00 7.97 -24.04
CA ALA A 331 28.04 7.12 -24.62
C ALA A 331 28.12 7.36 -26.14
N PRO A 332 29.32 7.49 -26.73
CA PRO A 332 29.50 7.34 -28.16
C PRO A 332 29.11 5.92 -28.58
N VAL A 333 28.22 5.78 -29.58
CA VAL A 333 27.69 4.47 -29.99
C VAL A 333 28.08 4.14 -31.44
N ILE A 334 28.53 2.91 -31.66
CA ILE A 334 28.63 2.28 -32.98
C ILE A 334 27.90 0.93 -32.96
N GLY A 335 27.33 0.51 -34.09
CA GLY A 335 26.55 -0.72 -34.14
C GLY A 335 26.47 -1.35 -35.53
N ALA A 336 25.83 -2.52 -35.60
CA ALA A 336 25.63 -3.21 -36.87
C ALA A 336 24.72 -2.43 -37.83
N ASN A 337 24.95 -2.57 -39.13
CA ASN A 337 24.13 -1.99 -40.21
C ASN A 337 22.92 -2.88 -40.60
N THR A 338 22.58 -3.88 -39.78
CA THR A 338 21.48 -4.83 -40.06
C THR A 338 20.30 -4.62 -39.12
N THR A 339 19.13 -5.09 -39.55
CA THR A 339 17.89 -5.11 -38.78
C THR A 339 17.43 -3.72 -38.31
N SER A 340 17.12 -3.56 -37.02
CA SER A 340 16.58 -2.33 -36.43
C SER A 340 17.65 -1.33 -35.96
N LEU A 341 18.94 -1.69 -35.96
CA LEU A 341 19.98 -0.78 -35.49
C LEU A 341 20.21 0.47 -36.35
N PRO A 342 20.11 0.41 -37.70
CA PRO A 342 20.18 1.61 -38.52
C PRO A 342 19.12 2.67 -38.16
N GLU A 343 17.88 2.27 -37.85
CA GLU A 343 16.82 3.21 -37.45
C GLU A 343 17.02 3.76 -36.04
N VAL A 344 17.54 2.96 -35.11
CA VAL A 344 17.82 3.40 -33.74
C VAL A 344 19.00 4.36 -33.70
N ILE A 345 20.14 3.98 -34.27
CA ILE A 345 21.37 4.79 -34.27
C ILE A 345 21.20 6.03 -35.17
N GLY A 346 20.53 5.91 -36.32
CA GLY A 346 20.20 7.06 -37.18
C GLY A 346 21.40 7.82 -37.74
N LEU A 347 22.58 7.18 -37.80
CA LEU A 347 23.82 7.77 -38.32
C LEU A 347 24.64 6.72 -39.07
N GLU A 348 24.60 6.77 -40.41
CA GLU A 348 25.21 5.76 -41.29
C GLU A 348 26.70 5.53 -41.01
N GLU A 349 27.46 6.59 -40.76
CA GLU A 349 28.88 6.49 -40.46
C GLU A 349 29.21 5.82 -39.12
N ALA A 350 28.24 5.66 -38.22
CA ALA A 350 28.37 4.91 -36.97
C ALA A 350 28.15 3.39 -37.17
N LEU A 351 27.70 2.97 -38.36
CA LEU A 351 27.34 1.59 -38.64
C LEU A 351 28.48 0.79 -39.27
N PHE A 352 28.50 -0.52 -39.05
CA PHE A 352 29.44 -1.48 -39.64
C PHE A 352 28.73 -2.79 -40.04
N ASP A 353 29.32 -3.56 -40.95
CA ASP A 353 28.85 -4.92 -41.25
C ASP A 353 29.17 -5.83 -40.06
N PRO A 354 28.16 -6.42 -39.38
CA PRO A 354 28.41 -7.28 -38.23
C PRO A 354 29.08 -8.60 -38.60
N LEU A 355 29.05 -9.05 -39.87
CA LEU A 355 29.67 -10.31 -40.28
C LEU A 355 31.13 -10.15 -40.70
N ASP A 356 31.62 -8.91 -40.82
CA ASP A 356 33.01 -8.59 -41.13
C ASP A 356 33.76 -8.05 -39.90
N ALA A 357 34.62 -8.89 -39.31
CA ALA A 357 35.46 -8.51 -38.17
C ALA A 357 36.36 -7.29 -38.46
N MET A 358 36.80 -7.11 -39.71
CA MET A 358 37.66 -6.00 -40.11
C MET A 358 36.90 -4.68 -40.15
N ALA A 359 35.61 -4.70 -40.53
CA ALA A 359 34.72 -3.55 -40.49
C ALA A 359 34.44 -3.09 -39.05
N ILE A 360 34.19 -4.04 -38.12
CA ILE A 360 34.03 -3.76 -36.69
C ILE A 360 35.32 -3.11 -36.14
N ARG A 361 36.47 -3.72 -36.45
CA ARG A 361 37.79 -3.23 -36.03
C ARG A 361 38.07 -1.82 -36.56
N ASP A 362 37.82 -1.54 -37.84
CA ASP A 362 38.03 -0.21 -38.41
C ASP A 362 37.16 0.84 -37.74
N LYS A 363 35.88 0.51 -37.45
CA LYS A 363 34.98 1.43 -36.79
C LYS A 363 35.41 1.74 -35.36
N MET A 364 35.78 0.71 -34.59
CA MET A 364 36.34 0.90 -33.25
C MET A 364 37.63 1.71 -33.29
N GLY A 365 38.55 1.39 -34.21
CA GLY A 365 39.81 2.11 -34.38
C GLY A 365 39.60 3.59 -34.69
N LYS A 366 38.70 3.91 -35.63
CA LYS A 366 38.33 5.30 -35.94
C LYS A 366 37.75 6.02 -34.73
N ALA A 367 36.78 5.43 -34.04
CA ALA A 367 36.18 6.04 -32.86
C ALA A 367 37.19 6.30 -31.73
N LEU A 368 38.15 5.39 -31.52
CA LEU A 368 39.15 5.53 -30.47
C LEU A 368 40.31 6.49 -30.83
N THR A 369 40.52 6.80 -32.11
CA THR A 369 41.66 7.63 -32.58
C THR A 369 41.27 8.99 -33.13
N ASP A 370 40.00 9.22 -33.48
CA ASP A 370 39.48 10.48 -34.00
C ASP A 370 38.55 11.16 -32.96
N PRO A 371 39.05 12.14 -32.19
CA PRO A 371 38.25 12.86 -31.19
C PRO A 371 37.04 13.61 -31.77
N ALA A 372 37.11 14.06 -33.03
CA ALA A 372 36.02 14.76 -33.68
C ALA A 372 34.88 13.79 -34.02
N PHE A 373 35.22 12.62 -34.56
CA PHE A 373 34.25 11.55 -34.79
C PHE A 373 33.60 11.08 -33.49
N LEU A 374 34.39 10.86 -32.43
CA LEU A 374 33.87 10.44 -31.13
C LEU A 374 32.89 11.46 -30.51
N THR A 375 33.23 12.75 -30.59
CA THR A 375 32.34 13.85 -30.13
C THR A 375 31.05 13.87 -30.95
N ARG A 376 31.13 13.72 -32.28
CA ARG A 376 29.95 13.66 -33.14
C ARG A 376 29.02 12.50 -32.80
N LEU A 377 29.57 11.30 -32.54
CA LEU A 377 28.78 10.14 -32.10
C LEU A 377 28.01 10.43 -30.81
N ARG A 378 28.66 11.07 -29.83
CA ARG A 378 28.04 11.47 -28.57
C ARG A 378 26.90 12.48 -28.78
N ASP A 379 27.19 13.59 -29.48
CA ASP A 379 26.23 14.68 -29.68
C ASP A 379 25.02 14.21 -30.50
N HIS A 380 25.27 13.36 -31.50
CA HIS A 380 24.23 12.70 -32.27
C HIS A 380 23.37 11.80 -31.38
N GLY A 381 23.99 10.92 -30.56
CA GLY A 381 23.27 10.02 -29.67
C GLY A 381 22.32 10.75 -28.70
N LEU A 382 22.80 11.83 -28.07
CA LEU A 382 22.00 12.67 -27.17
C LEU A 382 20.81 13.37 -27.86
N THR A 383 20.90 13.58 -29.18
CA THR A 383 19.83 14.18 -29.98
C THR A 383 18.86 13.12 -30.50
N GLN A 384 19.40 12.03 -31.02
CA GLN A 384 18.66 10.92 -31.62
C GLN A 384 17.79 10.20 -30.58
N CYS A 385 18.29 9.99 -29.36
CA CYS A 385 17.53 9.27 -28.33
C CYS A 385 16.20 9.94 -27.98
N LYS A 386 16.10 11.28 -28.10
CA LYS A 386 14.90 12.08 -27.80
C LYS A 386 13.74 11.79 -28.76
N ARG A 387 13.98 11.14 -29.89
CA ARG A 387 12.94 10.74 -30.85
C ARG A 387 12.14 9.52 -30.38
N PHE A 388 12.63 8.81 -29.36
CA PHE A 388 12.06 7.58 -28.85
C PHE A 388 11.47 7.84 -27.47
N THR A 389 10.17 8.08 -27.42
CA THR A 389 9.44 8.32 -26.17
C THR A 389 8.23 7.40 -26.09
N TRP A 390 7.91 6.96 -24.87
CA TRP A 390 6.73 6.13 -24.64
C TRP A 390 5.44 6.85 -25.01
N ASP A 391 5.38 8.18 -24.86
CA ASP A 391 4.20 8.96 -25.20
C ASP A 391 3.94 8.97 -26.72
N GLU A 392 4.99 9.13 -27.54
CA GLU A 392 4.87 8.99 -29.01
C GLU A 392 4.45 7.56 -29.41
N THR A 393 5.01 6.54 -28.77
CA THR A 393 4.62 5.14 -28.99
C THR A 393 3.15 4.91 -28.65
N ALA A 394 2.67 5.45 -27.53
CA ALA A 394 1.27 5.36 -27.12
C ALA A 394 0.33 6.06 -28.09
N LEU A 395 0.67 7.27 -28.54
CA LEU A 395 -0.13 8.03 -29.52
C LEU A 395 -0.25 7.27 -30.86
N ARG A 396 0.86 6.68 -31.34
CA ARG A 396 0.84 5.84 -32.55
C ARG A 396 0.00 4.58 -32.37
N ALA A 397 0.09 3.93 -31.20
CA ALA A 397 -0.73 2.77 -30.89
C ALA A 397 -2.22 3.12 -30.87
N ILE A 398 -2.61 4.20 -30.20
CA ILE A 398 -3.99 4.69 -30.16
C ILE A 398 -4.49 5.02 -31.57
N GLY A 399 -3.69 5.72 -32.38
CA GLY A 399 -4.03 6.01 -33.78
C GLY A 399 -4.20 4.75 -34.65
N ALA A 400 -3.34 3.74 -34.45
CA ALA A 400 -3.45 2.45 -35.12
C ALA A 400 -4.74 1.72 -34.73
N TRP A 401 -5.11 1.74 -33.45
CA TRP A 401 -6.37 1.16 -32.99
C TRP A 401 -7.59 1.89 -33.56
N GLN A 402 -7.60 3.22 -33.52
CA GLN A 402 -8.68 4.04 -34.09
C GLN A 402 -8.91 3.75 -35.57
N SER A 403 -7.83 3.51 -36.33
CA SER A 403 -7.90 3.23 -37.76
C SER A 403 -8.42 1.83 -38.10
N ASN A 404 -8.29 0.88 -37.17
CA ASN A 404 -8.67 -0.53 -37.37
C ASN A 404 -9.99 -0.92 -36.71
N VAL A 405 -10.52 -0.09 -35.81
CA VAL A 405 -11.87 -0.28 -35.25
C VAL A 405 -12.89 0.20 -36.28
N ASN A 406 -13.84 -0.66 -36.65
CA ASN A 406 -14.96 -0.26 -37.51
C ASN A 406 -15.77 0.85 -36.79
N PRO A 407 -16.16 1.94 -37.49
CA PRO A 407 -16.94 3.00 -36.87
C PRO A 407 -18.23 2.40 -36.29
N PRO A 408 -18.58 2.71 -35.02
CA PRO A 408 -19.79 2.19 -34.43
C PRO A 408 -20.97 2.68 -35.27
N ALA A 409 -21.77 1.75 -35.82
CA ALA A 409 -23.09 2.07 -36.34
C ALA A 409 -23.81 2.86 -35.25
N THR A 410 -24.14 4.13 -35.53
CA THR A 410 -24.71 5.14 -34.61
C THR A 410 -25.42 4.51 -33.40
N LYS A 411 -24.66 4.21 -32.34
CA LYS A 411 -25.21 3.77 -31.06
C LYS A 411 -25.50 5.03 -30.29
N SER A 412 -26.78 5.30 -30.06
CA SER A 412 -27.23 6.33 -29.12
C SER A 412 -26.41 6.25 -27.84
N ALA A 413 -25.85 7.38 -27.39
CA ALA A 413 -25.04 7.49 -26.18
C ALA A 413 -25.77 7.04 -24.90
N ASN A 414 -27.09 6.80 -24.97
CA ASN A 414 -27.95 6.38 -23.86
C ASN A 414 -28.57 4.98 -24.01
N ALA A 415 -28.17 4.17 -25.00
CA ALA A 415 -28.64 2.78 -25.08
C ALA A 415 -27.78 1.87 -24.18
N PRO A 416 -28.36 1.10 -23.24
CA PRO A 416 -27.59 0.16 -22.43
C PRO A 416 -26.88 -0.85 -23.35
N ARG A 417 -25.56 -0.97 -23.24
CA ARG A 417 -24.77 -1.97 -23.95
C ARG A 417 -25.32 -3.35 -23.56
N GLN A 418 -25.89 -4.10 -24.51
CA GLN A 418 -26.40 -5.45 -24.25
C GLN A 418 -25.31 -6.28 -23.57
N ALA A 419 -25.67 -6.95 -22.47
CA ALA A 419 -24.76 -7.82 -21.73
C ALA A 419 -24.17 -8.87 -22.69
N SER A 420 -22.85 -9.06 -22.62
CA SER A 420 -22.19 -10.12 -23.39
C SER A 420 -22.78 -11.49 -23.00
N ASN A 421 -23.23 -12.27 -23.98
CA ASN A 421 -23.67 -13.66 -23.77
C ASN A 421 -22.51 -14.58 -23.35
N ALA A 422 -21.28 -14.05 -23.23
CA ALA A 422 -20.08 -14.79 -22.86
C ALA A 422 -20.26 -15.70 -21.62
N ARG A 423 -21.07 -15.26 -20.66
CA ARG A 423 -21.35 -16.03 -19.44
C ARG A 423 -22.17 -17.30 -19.70
N GLN A 424 -23.13 -17.24 -20.62
CA GLN A 424 -24.00 -18.38 -20.94
C GLN A 424 -23.27 -19.44 -21.76
N ASP A 425 -22.28 -19.03 -22.56
CA ASP A 425 -21.58 -19.91 -23.48
C ASP A 425 -20.33 -20.58 -22.86
N LEU A 426 -19.77 -20.01 -21.78
CA LEU A 426 -18.57 -20.53 -21.11
C LEU A 426 -18.69 -22.00 -20.67
N PRO A 427 -19.76 -22.45 -19.98
CA PRO A 427 -19.90 -23.85 -19.59
C PRO A 427 -19.81 -24.81 -20.78
N GLY A 428 -20.40 -24.45 -21.91
CA GLY A 428 -20.32 -25.23 -23.15
C GLY A 428 -18.90 -25.27 -23.74
N ALA A 429 -18.17 -24.15 -23.65
CA ALA A 429 -16.80 -24.06 -24.15
C ALA A 429 -15.79 -24.88 -23.32
N ILE A 430 -15.96 -24.97 -22.00
CA ILE A 430 -15.05 -25.70 -21.11
C ILE A 430 -15.43 -27.19 -20.95
N ALA A 431 -16.69 -27.57 -21.19
CA ALA A 431 -17.17 -28.94 -21.02
C ALA A 431 -16.30 -30.04 -21.66
N PRO A 432 -15.74 -29.87 -22.89
CA PRO A 432 -14.86 -30.87 -23.49
C PRO A 432 -13.60 -31.19 -22.68
N TYR A 433 -13.12 -30.24 -21.87
CA TYR A 433 -11.92 -30.35 -21.06
C TYR A 433 -12.19 -30.91 -19.66
N LEU A 434 -13.46 -31.00 -19.24
CA LEU A 434 -13.86 -31.45 -17.91
C LEU A 434 -14.39 -32.88 -17.88
N ALA A 435 -14.25 -33.62 -18.97
CA ALA A 435 -14.67 -35.02 -19.05
C ALA A 435 -13.92 -35.87 -18.01
N GLY A 436 -14.65 -36.38 -17.01
CA GLY A 436 -14.09 -37.18 -15.92
C GLY A 436 -13.51 -36.39 -14.74
N ALA A 437 -13.74 -35.08 -14.67
CA ALA A 437 -13.33 -34.25 -13.53
C ALA A 437 -14.14 -34.58 -12.26
N ASP A 438 -13.47 -34.60 -11.12
CA ASP A 438 -14.08 -34.84 -9.81
C ASP A 438 -14.39 -33.54 -9.05
N ALA A 439 -14.93 -33.66 -7.83
CA ALA A 439 -15.26 -32.51 -7.00
C ALA A 439 -14.03 -31.66 -6.61
N GLU A 440 -12.85 -32.28 -6.44
CA GLU A 440 -11.62 -31.56 -6.09
C GLU A 440 -11.15 -30.65 -7.23
N GLN A 441 -11.47 -31.00 -8.49
CA GLN A 441 -11.19 -30.17 -9.66
C GLN A 441 -12.29 -29.15 -9.97
N LEU A 442 -13.57 -29.54 -9.78
CA LEU A 442 -14.71 -28.70 -10.16
C LEU A 442 -14.97 -27.55 -9.17
N ILE A 443 -14.73 -27.75 -7.88
CA ILE A 443 -14.99 -26.71 -6.86
C ILE A 443 -14.07 -25.48 -7.04
N PRO A 444 -12.73 -25.62 -7.17
CA PRO A 444 -11.85 -24.48 -7.44
C PRO A 444 -12.20 -23.78 -8.75
N LEU A 445 -12.52 -24.53 -9.81
CA LEU A 445 -12.93 -23.96 -11.09
C LEU A 445 -14.22 -23.14 -10.96
N ALA A 446 -15.25 -23.68 -10.31
CA ALA A 446 -16.50 -22.95 -10.06
C ALA A 446 -16.26 -21.66 -9.24
N THR A 447 -15.35 -21.72 -8.26
CA THR A 447 -14.95 -20.55 -7.46
C THR A 447 -14.34 -19.46 -8.32
N HIS A 448 -13.40 -19.82 -9.22
CA HIS A 448 -12.78 -18.85 -10.12
C HIS A 448 -13.71 -18.32 -11.21
N ILE A 449 -14.65 -19.14 -11.70
CA ILE A 449 -15.72 -18.67 -12.59
C ILE A 449 -16.55 -17.60 -11.88
N ALA A 450 -16.99 -17.87 -10.65
CA ALA A 450 -17.75 -16.91 -9.86
C ALA A 450 -16.96 -15.61 -9.60
N GLN A 451 -15.67 -15.69 -9.29
CA GLN A 451 -14.81 -14.50 -9.13
C GLN A 451 -14.74 -13.66 -10.42
N ASN A 452 -14.60 -14.31 -11.57
CA ASN A 452 -14.58 -13.64 -12.87
C ASN A 452 -15.93 -13.05 -13.27
N GLU A 453 -17.04 -13.52 -12.71
CA GLU A 453 -18.37 -12.92 -12.94
C GLU A 453 -18.60 -11.64 -12.15
N ASN A 454 -17.91 -11.48 -11.02
CA ASN A 454 -18.07 -10.37 -10.08
C ASN A 454 -17.41 -9.06 -10.55
N SER A 455 -16.60 -9.09 -11.60
CA SER A 455 -15.83 -7.96 -12.12
C SER A 455 -16.65 -7.12 -13.11
N GLY A 456 -17.72 -6.50 -12.61
CA GLY A 456 -18.62 -5.64 -13.40
C GLY A 456 -18.00 -4.29 -13.80
N ILE A 457 -18.38 -3.75 -14.97
CA ILE A 457 -17.84 -2.46 -15.46
C ILE A 457 -18.31 -1.27 -14.60
N GLU A 458 -19.57 -1.27 -14.18
CA GLU A 458 -20.19 -0.18 -13.43
C GLU A 458 -20.12 -0.47 -11.92
N ARG A 459 -19.65 0.50 -11.11
CA ARG A 459 -19.58 0.36 -9.65
C ARG A 459 -20.98 0.23 -9.08
N GLN A 460 -21.10 -0.44 -7.94
CA GLN A 460 -22.38 -0.66 -7.28
C GLN A 460 -22.47 0.12 -5.97
N LEU A 461 -23.62 0.74 -5.74
CA LEU A 461 -24.07 1.13 -4.41
C LEU A 461 -24.99 0.01 -3.91
N LEU A 462 -24.43 -0.87 -3.07
CA LEU A 462 -25.12 -1.99 -2.45
C LEU A 462 -25.88 -1.48 -1.24
N LEU A 463 -27.19 -1.31 -1.40
CA LEU A 463 -28.05 -0.64 -0.42
C LEU A 463 -28.76 -1.66 0.47
N ASP A 464 -28.37 -1.77 1.73
CA ASP A 464 -29.00 -2.68 2.69
C ASP A 464 -30.41 -2.19 3.02
N ILE A 465 -31.42 -2.99 2.65
CA ILE A 465 -32.84 -2.79 2.92
C ILE A 465 -33.44 -4.02 3.64
N SER A 466 -32.64 -4.67 4.50
CA SER A 466 -32.99 -5.97 5.08
C SER A 466 -34.30 -6.00 5.87
N GLU A 467 -34.57 -5.00 6.70
CA GLU A 467 -35.78 -4.92 7.53
C GLU A 467 -36.98 -4.56 6.66
N LEU A 468 -36.81 -3.61 5.72
CA LEU A 468 -37.82 -3.22 4.75
C LEU A 468 -38.24 -4.39 3.86
N CYS A 469 -37.30 -5.26 3.48
CA CYS A 469 -37.57 -6.44 2.66
C CYS A 469 -38.29 -7.55 3.43
N GLN A 470 -38.08 -7.66 4.74
CA GLN A 470 -38.56 -8.79 5.56
C GLN A 470 -39.84 -8.50 6.34
N HIS A 471 -39.93 -7.35 7.03
CA HIS A 471 -40.98 -7.11 8.02
C HIS A 471 -41.73 -5.77 7.87
N ASP A 472 -41.38 -4.90 6.91
CA ASP A 472 -41.93 -3.53 6.69
C ASP A 472 -42.86 -3.05 7.81
N ALA A 473 -42.25 -2.68 8.94
CA ALA A 473 -42.97 -2.41 10.19
C ALA A 473 -43.76 -1.09 10.17
N ALA A 474 -43.84 -0.39 9.02
CA ALA A 474 -44.51 0.89 8.84
C ALA A 474 -44.13 1.97 9.88
N THR A 475 -42.89 1.92 10.40
CA THR A 475 -42.38 2.89 11.38
C THR A 475 -41.91 4.18 10.70
N GLY A 476 -41.66 5.22 11.51
CA GLY A 476 -41.06 6.46 11.01
C GLY A 476 -39.70 6.24 10.34
N VAL A 477 -38.86 5.35 10.88
CA VAL A 477 -37.58 4.95 10.27
C VAL A 477 -37.81 4.27 8.91
N GLN A 478 -38.76 3.34 8.81
CA GLN A 478 -39.05 2.68 7.54
C GLN A 478 -39.59 3.65 6.47
N ARG A 479 -40.26 4.73 6.88
CA ARG A 479 -40.64 5.83 5.97
C ARG A 479 -39.41 6.53 5.39
N VAL A 480 -38.38 6.75 6.20
CA VAL A 480 -37.09 7.35 5.78
C VAL A 480 -36.36 6.42 4.82
N VAL A 481 -36.24 5.13 5.17
CA VAL A 481 -35.60 4.09 4.32
C VAL A 481 -36.26 4.05 2.94
N ARG A 482 -37.60 3.97 2.86
CA ARG A 482 -38.34 3.98 1.58
C ARG A 482 -38.08 5.24 0.76
N SER A 483 -38.00 6.39 1.41
CA SER A 483 -37.81 7.67 0.74
C SER A 483 -36.41 7.77 0.12
N TYR A 484 -35.36 7.45 0.88
CA TYR A 484 -34.00 7.36 0.33
C TYR A 484 -33.87 6.28 -0.73
N PHE A 485 -34.43 5.09 -0.51
CA PHE A 485 -34.41 3.99 -1.48
C PHE A 485 -35.01 4.43 -2.82
N ARG A 486 -36.18 5.09 -2.80
CA ARG A 486 -36.79 5.62 -4.03
C ARG A 486 -35.91 6.67 -4.71
N GLN A 487 -35.41 7.65 -3.97
CA GLN A 487 -34.60 8.73 -4.55
C GLN A 487 -33.29 8.21 -5.15
N LEU A 488 -32.61 7.28 -4.48
CA LEU A 488 -31.38 6.65 -4.96
C LEU A 488 -31.63 5.76 -6.19
N LEU A 489 -32.77 5.06 -6.27
CA LEU A 489 -33.14 4.31 -7.49
C LEU A 489 -33.48 5.23 -8.67
N GLN A 490 -34.16 6.36 -8.43
CA GLN A 490 -34.57 7.31 -9.47
C GLN A 490 -33.39 8.11 -10.00
N ALA A 491 -32.47 8.52 -9.12
CA ALA A 491 -31.29 9.30 -9.45
C ALA A 491 -30.05 8.73 -8.74
N PRO A 492 -29.43 7.66 -9.28
CA PRO A 492 -28.20 7.08 -8.75
C PRO A 492 -27.05 8.10 -8.61
N PRO A 493 -26.11 7.89 -7.67
CA PRO A 493 -24.86 8.65 -7.66
C PRO A 493 -24.09 8.48 -8.98
N PRO A 494 -23.41 9.52 -9.51
CA PRO A 494 -22.65 9.41 -10.75
C PRO A 494 -21.65 8.27 -10.77
N GLY A 495 -21.72 7.41 -11.79
CA GLY A 495 -20.82 6.26 -11.96
C GLY A 495 -21.09 5.11 -10.99
N PHE A 496 -22.29 5.05 -10.39
CA PHE A 496 -22.77 3.93 -9.58
C PHE A 496 -24.13 3.45 -10.05
N ARG A 497 -24.30 2.13 -10.09
CA ARG A 497 -25.58 1.45 -10.16
C ARG A 497 -26.08 1.15 -8.75
N VAL A 498 -27.28 1.60 -8.41
CA VAL A 498 -27.89 1.27 -7.11
C VAL A 498 -28.51 -0.13 -7.18
N GLU A 499 -28.04 -1.03 -6.32
CA GLU A 499 -28.57 -2.38 -6.18
C GLU A 499 -28.97 -2.63 -4.72
N PRO A 500 -30.26 -2.84 -4.42
CA PRO A 500 -30.68 -3.15 -3.07
C PRO A 500 -30.27 -4.57 -2.71
N VAL A 501 -29.94 -4.77 -1.43
CA VAL A 501 -29.51 -6.05 -0.87
C VAL A 501 -30.22 -6.30 0.46
N TYR A 502 -30.36 -7.56 0.83
CA TYR A 502 -30.90 -7.97 2.12
C TYR A 502 -30.12 -9.17 2.66
N ALA A 503 -30.04 -9.27 3.98
CA ALA A 503 -29.36 -10.37 4.66
C ALA A 503 -30.31 -11.24 5.48
N THR A 504 -29.98 -12.53 5.56
CA THR A 504 -30.62 -13.48 6.48
C THR A 504 -29.55 -14.19 7.30
N LEU A 505 -29.90 -14.66 8.51
CA LEU A 505 -28.96 -15.37 9.38
C LEU A 505 -28.41 -16.67 8.77
N SER A 506 -29.13 -17.28 7.82
CA SER A 506 -28.79 -18.57 7.22
C SER A 506 -28.12 -18.50 5.85
N HIS A 507 -28.34 -17.43 5.07
CA HIS A 507 -27.88 -17.35 3.67
C HIS A 507 -27.02 -16.12 3.35
N GLY A 508 -26.64 -15.32 4.35
CA GLY A 508 -25.84 -14.11 4.12
C GLY A 508 -26.60 -13.04 3.33
N TYR A 509 -25.84 -12.14 2.68
CA TYR A 509 -26.37 -11.07 1.82
C TYR A 509 -26.75 -11.57 0.42
N ARG A 510 -27.93 -11.18 -0.04
CA ARG A 510 -28.48 -11.43 -1.38
C ARG A 510 -28.98 -10.13 -1.99
N TYR A 511 -29.08 -10.07 -3.30
CA TYR A 511 -29.76 -8.94 -3.95
C TYR A 511 -31.24 -8.91 -3.55
N ALA A 512 -31.88 -7.75 -3.48
CA ALA A 512 -33.31 -7.63 -3.22
C ALA A 512 -34.06 -7.26 -4.52
N ARG A 513 -33.78 -7.96 -5.63
CA ARG A 513 -34.34 -7.61 -6.96
C ARG A 513 -35.83 -7.92 -7.03
N THR A 514 -36.27 -8.97 -6.37
CA THR A 514 -37.70 -9.30 -6.25
C THR A 514 -38.46 -8.20 -5.52
N TYR A 515 -37.89 -7.69 -4.42
CA TYR A 515 -38.46 -6.56 -3.69
C TYR A 515 -38.45 -5.29 -4.54
N LYS A 516 -37.32 -4.95 -5.18
CA LYS A 516 -37.19 -3.80 -6.10
C LYS A 516 -38.26 -3.82 -7.19
N ALA A 517 -38.48 -4.97 -7.83
CA ALA A 517 -39.47 -5.11 -8.88
C ALA A 517 -40.89 -4.83 -8.36
N LYS A 518 -41.27 -5.42 -7.22
CA LYS A 518 -42.56 -5.16 -6.56
C LYS A 518 -42.72 -3.69 -6.17
N PHE A 519 -41.69 -3.09 -5.59
CA PHE A 519 -41.68 -1.69 -5.17
C PHE A 519 -41.86 -0.70 -6.33
N LEU A 520 -41.33 -1.03 -7.51
CA LEU A 520 -41.48 -0.24 -8.74
C LEU A 520 -42.69 -0.61 -9.60
N GLY A 521 -43.49 -1.62 -9.20
CA GLY A 521 -44.61 -2.12 -9.99
C GLY A 521 -44.21 -2.88 -11.27
N LEU A 522 -43.01 -3.45 -11.30
CA LEU A 522 -42.45 -4.23 -12.43
C LEU A 522 -42.73 -5.74 -12.25
N PRO A 523 -42.81 -6.51 -13.35
CA PRO A 523 -42.99 -7.96 -13.28
C PRO A 523 -41.78 -8.66 -12.63
N VAL A 524 -42.04 -9.63 -11.76
CA VAL A 524 -41.01 -10.46 -11.12
C VAL A 524 -40.63 -11.61 -12.04
N THR A 525 -39.36 -11.69 -12.45
CA THR A 525 -38.87 -12.66 -13.46
C THR A 525 -38.14 -13.86 -12.88
N ALA A 526 -37.69 -13.81 -11.62
CA ALA A 526 -36.92 -14.87 -10.96
C ALA A 526 -37.67 -15.44 -9.75
N ALA A 527 -37.52 -16.74 -9.50
CA ALA A 527 -38.14 -17.41 -8.35
C ALA A 527 -37.43 -17.06 -7.02
N GLU A 528 -36.13 -16.76 -7.07
CA GLU A 528 -35.31 -16.43 -5.91
C GLU A 528 -34.27 -15.38 -6.29
N ASP A 529 -33.94 -14.50 -5.35
CA ASP A 529 -32.89 -13.51 -5.54
C ASP A 529 -31.49 -14.16 -5.41
N PRO A 530 -30.50 -13.82 -6.25
CA PRO A 530 -29.16 -14.41 -6.19
C PRO A 530 -28.31 -13.84 -5.03
N PRO A 531 -27.23 -14.55 -4.62
CA PRO A 531 -26.22 -14.01 -3.70
C PRO A 531 -25.68 -12.65 -4.14
N MET A 532 -25.31 -11.82 -3.17
CA MET A 532 -24.72 -10.51 -3.45
C MET A 532 -23.33 -10.68 -4.08
N HIS A 533 -23.03 -9.87 -5.10
CA HIS A 533 -21.71 -9.80 -5.73
C HIS A 533 -21.12 -8.40 -5.53
N TRP A 534 -19.82 -8.31 -5.31
CA TRP A 534 -19.12 -7.05 -5.08
C TRP A 534 -17.78 -7.03 -5.82
N GLN A 535 -17.20 -5.83 -5.88
CA GLN A 535 -15.88 -5.58 -6.45
C GLN A 535 -15.25 -4.38 -5.78
N ARG A 536 -13.93 -4.23 -5.95
CA ARG A 536 -13.18 -3.06 -5.48
C ARG A 536 -13.81 -1.77 -6.03
N GLY A 537 -14.04 -0.82 -5.13
CA GLY A 537 -14.63 0.48 -5.45
C GLY A 537 -16.16 0.53 -5.37
N ASP A 538 -16.83 -0.60 -5.14
CA ASP A 538 -18.24 -0.60 -4.73
C ASP A 538 -18.39 0.03 -3.33
N ILE A 539 -19.60 0.48 -3.02
CA ILE A 539 -19.97 0.99 -1.69
C ILE A 539 -21.06 0.07 -1.14
N PHE A 540 -20.85 -0.46 0.06
CA PHE A 540 -21.91 -1.02 0.87
C PHE A 540 -22.47 0.06 1.78
N PHE A 541 -23.79 0.29 1.72
CA PHE A 541 -24.46 1.26 2.58
C PHE A 541 -25.56 0.61 3.40
N GLY A 542 -25.32 0.49 4.69
CA GLY A 542 -26.28 0.09 5.71
C GLY A 542 -27.36 1.14 5.91
N LEU A 543 -28.33 1.24 4.99
CA LEU A 543 -29.43 2.20 5.09
C LEU A 543 -30.45 1.77 6.15
N ASP A 544 -30.73 0.47 6.23
CA ASP A 544 -31.66 -0.09 7.20
C ASP A 544 -31.02 -0.34 8.57
N MET A 545 -31.86 -0.37 9.61
CA MET A 545 -31.43 -0.56 10.99
C MET A 545 -31.91 -1.90 11.53
N GLN A 546 -31.06 -2.93 11.44
CA GLN A 546 -31.36 -4.29 11.90
C GLN A 546 -30.18 -4.87 12.70
N HIS A 547 -30.00 -4.36 13.93
CA HIS A 547 -28.83 -4.62 14.78
C HIS A 547 -28.41 -6.10 14.82
N HIS A 548 -29.35 -7.02 15.05
CA HIS A 548 -29.07 -8.44 15.24
C HIS A 548 -28.52 -9.12 13.98
N VAL A 549 -29.05 -8.78 12.79
CA VAL A 549 -28.53 -9.31 11.53
C VAL A 549 -27.20 -8.67 11.21
N GLN A 550 -27.08 -7.35 11.33
CA GLN A 550 -25.85 -6.64 10.98
C GLN A 550 -24.68 -7.06 11.90
N LEU A 551 -24.92 -7.25 13.20
CA LEU A 551 -23.93 -7.77 14.14
C LEU A 551 -23.47 -9.19 13.78
N ALA A 552 -24.40 -10.07 13.41
CA ALA A 552 -24.05 -11.44 12.99
C ALA A 552 -23.18 -11.48 11.72
N HIS A 553 -23.15 -10.39 10.94
CA HIS A 553 -22.38 -10.27 9.70
C HIS A 553 -21.14 -9.36 9.85
N ALA A 554 -20.67 -9.05 11.07
CA ALA A 554 -19.50 -8.19 11.27
C ALA A 554 -18.24 -8.68 10.50
N ALA A 555 -17.98 -10.00 10.51
CA ALA A 555 -16.87 -10.60 9.76
C ALA A 555 -17.01 -10.45 8.23
N PHE A 556 -18.25 -10.41 7.73
CA PHE A 556 -18.52 -10.21 6.31
C PHE A 556 -18.15 -8.79 5.86
N TYR A 557 -18.43 -7.76 6.68
CA TYR A 557 -17.99 -6.39 6.39
C TYR A 557 -16.47 -6.27 6.36
N SER A 558 -15.77 -6.87 7.34
CA SER A 558 -14.30 -6.91 7.32
C SER A 558 -13.75 -7.55 6.03
N HIS A 559 -14.41 -8.60 5.53
CA HIS A 559 -14.02 -9.24 4.27
C HIS A 559 -14.26 -8.32 3.06
N LEU A 560 -15.45 -7.72 2.92
CA LEU A 560 -15.76 -6.76 1.86
C LEU A 560 -14.73 -5.61 1.83
N ARG A 561 -14.36 -5.09 3.00
CA ARG A 561 -13.38 -4.03 3.15
C ARG A 561 -11.97 -4.45 2.71
N SER A 562 -11.56 -5.67 3.04
CA SER A 562 -10.28 -6.23 2.55
C SER A 562 -10.22 -6.39 1.03
N GLU A 563 -11.37 -6.55 0.38
CA GLU A 563 -11.52 -6.60 -1.09
C GLU A 563 -11.68 -5.18 -1.71
N GLY A 564 -11.61 -4.13 -0.87
CA GLY A 564 -11.65 -2.73 -1.27
C GLY A 564 -13.04 -2.17 -1.55
N VAL A 565 -14.07 -2.73 -0.93
CA VAL A 565 -15.42 -2.14 -0.83
C VAL A 565 -15.43 -1.14 0.32
N VAL A 566 -16.03 0.04 0.12
CA VAL A 566 -16.21 1.04 1.18
C VAL A 566 -17.50 0.75 1.94
N ILE A 567 -17.46 0.73 3.26
CA ILE A 567 -18.59 0.32 4.10
C ILE A 567 -19.04 1.48 4.98
N LYS A 568 -20.27 1.92 4.73
CA LYS A 568 -20.91 3.03 5.45
C LYS A 568 -22.24 2.60 6.08
N PHE A 569 -22.62 3.19 7.20
CA PHE A 569 -23.92 2.95 7.85
C PHE A 569 -24.65 4.25 8.13
N LEU A 570 -25.99 4.23 8.02
CA LEU A 570 -26.84 5.34 8.47
C LEU A 570 -27.18 5.17 9.94
N VAL A 571 -26.79 6.13 10.77
CA VAL A 571 -27.10 6.16 12.20
C VAL A 571 -28.25 7.12 12.45
N TYR A 572 -29.38 6.58 12.89
CA TYR A 572 -30.60 7.35 13.12
C TYR A 572 -30.56 8.08 14.46
N ASP A 573 -30.24 7.39 15.54
CA ASP A 573 -30.18 7.98 16.87
C ASP A 573 -29.38 7.11 17.84
N LEU A 574 -29.08 7.65 19.02
CA LEU A 574 -28.42 6.96 20.14
C LEU A 574 -29.40 6.73 21.32
N LEU A 575 -30.70 6.83 21.07
CA LEU A 575 -31.72 6.84 22.12
C LEU A 575 -31.80 5.53 22.91
N PRO A 576 -31.61 4.33 22.31
CA PRO A 576 -31.56 3.08 23.08
C PRO A 576 -30.47 3.08 24.17
N ILE A 577 -29.42 3.90 24.01
CA ILE A 577 -28.35 4.07 24.99
C ILE A 577 -28.71 5.19 25.96
N GLN A 578 -29.05 6.37 25.44
CA GLN A 578 -29.27 7.58 26.24
C GLN A 578 -30.53 7.51 27.12
N LEU A 579 -31.56 6.79 26.65
CA LEU A 579 -32.88 6.67 27.26
C LEU A 579 -33.29 5.20 27.45
N ALA A 580 -32.34 4.31 27.77
CA ALA A 580 -32.55 2.85 27.83
C ALA A 580 -33.82 2.42 28.60
N ASN A 581 -34.16 3.08 29.71
CA ASN A 581 -35.33 2.77 30.54
C ASN A 581 -36.68 2.94 29.80
N PHE A 582 -36.70 3.75 28.74
CA PHE A 582 -37.88 4.06 27.94
C PHE A 582 -38.15 3.03 26.83
N PHE A 583 -37.23 2.09 26.57
CA PHE A 583 -37.39 1.04 25.54
C PHE A 583 -37.98 -0.25 26.13
N LYS A 584 -38.68 -1.04 25.30
CA LYS A 584 -39.36 -2.27 25.72
C LYS A 584 -38.38 -3.40 26.06
N ASP A 585 -37.34 -3.56 25.26
CA ASP A 585 -36.44 -4.70 25.33
C ASP A 585 -35.29 -4.43 26.32
N SER A 586 -35.09 -5.34 27.27
CA SER A 586 -34.09 -5.18 28.34
C SER A 586 -32.64 -5.19 27.83
N ASN A 587 -32.40 -5.74 26.64
CA ASN A 587 -31.10 -5.79 25.98
C ASN A 587 -30.93 -4.70 24.89
N ALA A 588 -31.90 -3.79 24.70
CA ALA A 588 -31.84 -2.77 23.64
C ALA A 588 -30.58 -1.90 23.73
N LYS A 589 -30.17 -1.53 24.96
CA LYS A 589 -28.95 -0.77 25.21
C LYS A 589 -27.71 -1.53 24.73
N GLU A 590 -27.50 -2.74 25.26
CA GLU A 590 -26.31 -3.55 24.97
C GLU A 590 -26.19 -3.87 23.47
N LEU A 591 -27.31 -4.23 22.84
CA LEU A 591 -27.36 -4.52 21.40
C LEU A 591 -27.00 -3.29 20.56
N HIS A 592 -27.48 -2.11 20.95
CA HIS A 592 -27.19 -0.86 20.24
C HIS A 592 -25.74 -0.39 20.45
N GLU A 593 -25.18 -0.57 21.66
CA GLU A 593 -23.76 -0.32 21.94
C GLU A 593 -22.85 -1.21 21.08
N GLN A 594 -23.15 -2.51 21.00
CA GLN A 594 -22.41 -3.44 20.14
C GLN A 594 -22.51 -3.04 18.66
N TRP A 595 -23.68 -2.61 18.20
CA TRP A 595 -23.90 -2.20 16.82
C TRP A 595 -23.11 -0.92 16.47
N LEU A 596 -23.12 0.08 17.34
CA LEU A 596 -22.31 1.28 17.17
C LEU A 596 -20.80 0.99 17.24
N GLN A 597 -20.36 0.02 18.05
CA GLN A 597 -18.97 -0.45 18.03
C GLN A 597 -18.62 -1.11 16.68
N MET A 598 -19.52 -1.94 16.16
CA MET A 598 -19.35 -2.59 14.85
C MET A 598 -19.24 -1.56 13.72
N ILE A 599 -20.07 -0.51 13.74
CA ILE A 599 -20.01 0.60 12.76
C ILE A 599 -18.68 1.35 12.87
N ALA A 600 -18.21 1.65 14.08
CA ALA A 600 -16.93 2.34 14.29
C ALA A 600 -15.73 1.53 13.78
N ALA A 601 -15.84 0.20 13.71
CA ALA A 601 -14.84 -0.65 13.10
C ALA A 601 -14.84 -0.64 11.54
N GLN A 602 -15.78 0.05 10.90
CA GLN A 602 -15.87 0.19 9.43
C GLN A 602 -15.29 1.52 8.93
N ASP A 603 -15.67 1.98 7.74
CA ASP A 603 -15.10 3.18 7.13
C ASP A 603 -15.81 4.47 7.57
N GLU A 604 -17.15 4.48 7.68
CA GLU A 604 -17.88 5.73 7.98
C GLU A 604 -19.27 5.52 8.59
N ALA A 605 -19.68 6.46 9.45
CA ALA A 605 -21.04 6.60 9.93
C ALA A 605 -21.67 7.91 9.45
N ILE A 606 -22.77 7.81 8.69
CA ILE A 606 -23.56 8.98 8.27
C ILE A 606 -24.73 9.11 9.25
N CYS A 607 -24.83 10.22 9.96
CA CYS A 607 -25.90 10.47 10.91
C CYS A 607 -27.03 11.29 10.29
N ILE A 608 -28.27 11.12 10.74
CA ILE A 608 -29.41 11.90 10.22
C ILE A 608 -29.45 13.36 10.70
N SER A 609 -28.53 13.74 11.60
CA SER A 609 -28.39 15.09 12.14
C SER A 609 -26.96 15.31 12.64
N LYS A 610 -26.54 16.57 12.72
CA LYS A 610 -25.28 16.94 13.35
C LYS A 610 -25.30 16.61 14.84
N SER A 611 -26.43 16.79 15.52
CA SER A 611 -26.59 16.44 16.94
C SER A 611 -26.39 14.95 17.19
N THR A 612 -26.86 14.09 16.30
CA THR A 612 -26.63 12.64 16.37
C THR A 612 -25.16 12.31 16.12
N ALA A 613 -24.51 12.96 15.14
CA ALA A 613 -23.07 12.79 14.89
C ALA A 613 -22.23 13.23 16.10
N ASP A 614 -22.45 14.45 16.60
CA ASP A 614 -21.75 15.00 17.77
C ASP A 614 -21.99 14.10 19.01
N ALA A 615 -23.20 13.55 19.18
CA ALA A 615 -23.50 12.59 20.25
C ALA A 615 -22.78 11.25 20.08
N TYR A 616 -22.64 10.76 18.84
CA TYR A 616 -21.94 9.52 18.56
C TYR A 616 -20.43 9.66 18.77
N GLU A 617 -19.82 10.75 18.29
CA GLU A 617 -18.42 11.07 18.54
C GLU A 617 -18.13 11.22 20.05
N ALA A 618 -19.01 11.92 20.78
CA ALA A 618 -18.91 12.02 22.23
C ALA A 618 -19.02 10.64 22.90
N TRP A 619 -19.94 9.79 22.43
CA TRP A 619 -20.09 8.43 22.96
C TRP A 619 -18.86 7.56 22.68
N ILE A 620 -18.29 7.59 21.48
CA ILE A 620 -17.03 6.89 21.12
C ILE A 620 -15.92 7.30 22.09
N LYS A 621 -15.76 8.60 22.30
CA LYS A 621 -14.72 9.15 23.19
C LYS A 621 -14.93 8.75 24.65
N VAL A 622 -16.16 8.84 25.16
CA VAL A 622 -16.48 8.50 26.56
C VAL A 622 -16.33 7.01 26.84
N ASN A 623 -16.66 6.15 25.87
CA ASN A 623 -16.65 4.70 26.05
C ASN A 623 -15.36 4.04 25.53
N ASN A 624 -14.40 4.83 25.04
CA ASN A 624 -13.11 4.35 24.52
C ASN A 624 -13.28 3.25 23.46
N VAL A 625 -14.22 3.48 22.54
CA VAL A 625 -14.59 2.53 21.49
C VAL A 625 -13.45 2.42 20.49
N GLN A 626 -13.05 1.19 20.17
CA GLN A 626 -12.09 0.91 19.09
C GLN A 626 -12.72 1.23 17.74
N PHE A 627 -11.98 1.94 16.89
CA PHE A 627 -12.40 2.30 15.55
C PHE A 627 -11.24 2.18 14.57
N THR A 628 -11.57 1.91 13.32
CA THR A 628 -10.58 1.71 12.27
C THR A 628 -9.84 3.03 11.95
N THR A 629 -8.53 2.96 11.68
CA THR A 629 -7.75 4.13 11.20
C THR A 629 -8.39 4.72 9.94
N GLY A 630 -8.86 5.97 10.03
CA GLY A 630 -9.58 6.65 8.94
C GLY A 630 -11.11 6.68 9.07
N PHE A 631 -11.69 6.04 10.10
CA PHE A 631 -13.11 6.18 10.42
C PHE A 631 -13.48 7.66 10.64
N CYS A 632 -14.58 8.09 10.04
CA CYS A 632 -15.14 9.42 10.24
C CYS A 632 -16.65 9.37 10.44
N THR A 633 -17.19 10.46 10.99
CA THR A 633 -18.63 10.69 11.03
C THR A 633 -18.99 11.84 10.09
N ASP A 634 -20.08 11.67 9.36
CA ASP A 634 -20.70 12.72 8.55
C ASP A 634 -22.20 12.80 8.91
N TRP A 635 -22.94 13.76 8.36
CA TRP A 635 -24.36 13.90 8.64
C TRP A 635 -25.16 14.49 7.49
N VAL A 636 -26.43 14.10 7.41
CA VAL A 636 -27.40 14.61 6.43
C VAL A 636 -28.77 14.83 7.05
N HIS A 637 -29.32 16.02 6.87
CA HIS A 637 -30.70 16.32 7.26
C HIS A 637 -31.71 15.58 6.38
N MET A 638 -32.79 15.08 6.99
CA MET A 638 -33.86 14.35 6.29
C MET A 638 -34.81 15.26 5.50
N GLY A 639 -35.52 14.67 4.54
CA GLY A 639 -36.56 15.35 3.74
C GLY A 639 -37.94 15.36 4.41
N ALA A 640 -38.81 16.31 4.04
CA ALA A 640 -40.14 16.50 4.66
C ALA A 640 -41.36 16.26 3.74
N ASP A 641 -41.17 16.12 2.43
CA ASP A 641 -42.28 15.97 1.50
C ASP A 641 -42.93 14.58 1.63
N LEU A 642 -44.25 14.58 1.90
CA LEU A 642 -45.06 13.38 2.18
C LEU A 642 -45.48 12.62 0.92
N GLU A 643 -45.09 13.06 -0.28
CA GLU A 643 -45.53 12.44 -1.53
C GLU A 643 -44.86 11.08 -1.76
N GLY A 644 -45.67 10.02 -1.73
CA GLY A 644 -45.30 8.68 -2.19
C GLY A 644 -44.74 7.72 -1.14
N SER A 645 -44.79 8.00 0.17
CA SER A 645 -44.21 7.08 1.16
C SER A 645 -44.99 5.76 1.33
N HIS A 646 -46.25 5.71 0.89
CA HIS A 646 -47.13 4.53 0.81
C HIS A 646 -48.09 4.64 -0.41
N PRO A 647 -48.64 3.53 -0.96
CA PRO A 647 -49.80 3.61 -1.86
C PRO A 647 -50.98 4.24 -1.11
N SER A 648 -51.60 5.29 -1.68
CA SER A 648 -52.70 6.01 -1.05
C SER A 648 -53.87 5.08 -0.74
N THR A 649 -54.28 5.03 0.53
CA THR A 649 -55.54 4.40 0.95
C THR A 649 -56.73 5.37 0.87
N GLY A 650 -56.50 6.60 0.36
CA GLY A 650 -57.49 7.66 0.31
C GLY A 650 -57.82 8.27 1.68
N LEU A 651 -58.88 9.09 1.70
CA LEU A 651 -59.46 9.60 2.94
C LEU A 651 -60.55 8.62 3.45
N PRO A 652 -60.58 8.27 4.74
CA PRO A 652 -61.66 7.46 5.28
C PRO A 652 -63.00 8.24 5.25
N ALA A 653 -64.12 7.51 5.28
CA ALA A 653 -65.46 8.09 5.08
C ALA A 653 -65.84 9.17 6.11
N ASP A 654 -65.28 9.11 7.31
CA ASP A 654 -65.48 10.05 8.42
C ASP A 654 -64.48 11.22 8.45
N ALA A 655 -63.45 11.23 7.58
CA ALA A 655 -62.39 12.23 7.60
C ALA A 655 -62.91 13.67 7.50
N SER A 656 -63.93 13.90 6.65
CA SER A 656 -64.50 15.24 6.46
C SER A 656 -65.15 15.77 7.75
N GLN A 657 -65.81 14.90 8.51
CA GLN A 657 -66.44 15.27 9.78
C GLN A 657 -65.39 15.59 10.85
N VAL A 658 -64.35 14.75 10.98
CA VAL A 658 -63.25 14.98 11.91
C VAL A 658 -62.55 16.30 11.59
N LEU A 659 -62.18 16.54 10.32
CA LEU A 659 -61.52 17.79 9.91
C LEU A 659 -62.40 19.02 10.14
N GLN A 660 -63.73 18.90 10.03
CA GLN A 660 -64.63 20.00 10.39
C GLN A 660 -64.62 20.28 11.89
N SER A 661 -64.60 19.25 12.74
CA SER A 661 -64.44 19.39 14.19
C SER A 661 -63.10 20.02 14.58
N LEU A 662 -62.02 19.67 13.88
CA LEU A 662 -60.70 20.27 14.10
C LEU A 662 -60.67 21.77 13.75
N ARG A 663 -61.44 22.23 12.76
CA ARG A 663 -61.55 23.66 12.40
C ARG A 663 -62.40 24.49 13.36
N ALA A 664 -63.17 23.86 14.26
CA ALA A 664 -64.11 24.57 15.12
C ALA A 664 -63.42 25.45 16.18
N ARG A 665 -62.15 25.14 16.52
CA ARG A 665 -61.34 25.85 17.52
C ARG A 665 -59.84 25.61 17.24
N PRO A 666 -58.90 26.36 17.85
CA PRO A 666 -57.47 26.15 17.66
C PRO A 666 -57.07 24.71 18.00
N THR A 667 -56.34 24.05 17.10
CA THR A 667 -55.96 22.65 17.23
C THR A 667 -54.46 22.49 17.47
N PHE A 668 -54.11 21.89 18.60
CA PHE A 668 -52.77 21.45 18.93
C PHE A 668 -52.52 20.04 18.42
N LEU A 669 -51.54 19.90 17.53
CA LEU A 669 -51.21 18.65 16.86
C LEU A 669 -49.93 18.05 17.44
N ALA A 670 -49.93 16.77 17.76
CA ALA A 670 -48.75 16.01 18.10
C ALA A 670 -48.66 14.77 17.20
N VAL A 671 -47.59 14.69 16.39
CA VAL A 671 -47.39 13.63 15.39
C VAL A 671 -46.24 12.73 15.81
N SER A 672 -46.56 11.57 16.39
CA SER A 672 -45.59 10.53 16.73
C SER A 672 -46.30 9.25 17.18
N THR A 673 -45.64 8.10 17.01
CA THR A 673 -46.00 6.86 17.72
C THR A 673 -46.03 7.14 19.23
N LEU A 674 -47.03 6.59 19.93
CA LEU A 674 -47.16 6.74 21.38
C LEU A 674 -46.04 5.95 22.05
N GLU A 675 -45.08 6.66 22.65
CA GLU A 675 -43.92 6.10 23.33
C GLU A 675 -43.66 6.94 24.60
N PRO A 676 -43.14 6.37 25.69
CA PRO A 676 -43.08 7.09 26.96
C PRO A 676 -42.09 8.28 26.92
N ARG A 677 -41.15 8.29 25.98
CA ARG A 677 -40.19 9.39 25.78
C ARG A 677 -40.73 10.57 24.98
N LYS A 678 -41.84 10.41 24.26
CA LYS A 678 -42.36 11.38 23.28
C LYS A 678 -43.25 12.47 23.91
N GLY A 679 -43.50 12.37 25.22
CA GLY A 679 -44.15 13.43 26.00
C GLY A 679 -45.67 13.49 25.85
N GLN A 680 -46.35 12.55 25.17
CA GLN A 680 -47.80 12.62 24.98
C GLN A 680 -48.60 12.58 26.28
N ALA A 681 -48.10 11.89 27.31
CA ALA A 681 -48.71 11.92 28.65
C ALA A 681 -48.68 13.32 29.26
N GLN A 682 -47.52 13.99 29.18
CA GLN A 682 -47.34 15.37 29.65
C GLN A 682 -48.22 16.34 28.85
N ILE A 683 -48.32 16.17 27.52
CA ILE A 683 -49.19 16.99 26.68
C ILE A 683 -50.65 16.83 27.11
N LEU A 684 -51.13 15.60 27.29
CA LEU A 684 -52.51 15.36 27.71
C LEU A 684 -52.79 15.97 29.10
N ASP A 685 -51.88 15.76 30.07
CA ASP A 685 -52.01 16.32 31.42
C ASP A 685 -52.02 17.86 31.41
N ALA A 686 -51.17 18.48 30.58
CA ALA A 686 -51.12 19.94 30.42
C ALA A 686 -52.41 20.48 29.81
N LEU A 687 -52.97 19.77 28.82
CA LEU A 687 -54.24 20.15 28.20
C LEU A 687 -55.44 19.98 29.14
N ASP A 688 -55.42 18.97 30.02
CA ASP A 688 -56.43 18.82 31.06
C ASP A 688 -56.44 20.02 32.03
N LEU A 689 -55.26 20.51 32.41
CA LEU A 689 -55.13 21.74 33.22
C LEU A 689 -55.71 22.96 32.48
N LEU A 690 -55.37 23.13 31.20
CA LEU A 690 -55.88 24.23 30.39
C LEU A 690 -57.39 24.14 30.18
N TRP A 691 -57.94 22.96 29.89
CA TRP A 691 -59.39 22.75 29.77
C TRP A 691 -60.12 23.05 31.08
N ALA A 692 -59.53 22.70 32.23
CA ALA A 692 -60.08 23.05 33.54
C ALA A 692 -60.07 24.57 33.81
N GLN A 693 -59.12 25.30 33.22
CA GLN A 693 -59.04 26.76 33.25
C GLN A 693 -59.91 27.45 32.19
N GLY A 694 -60.66 26.69 31.39
CA GLY A 694 -61.59 27.21 30.38
C GLY A 694 -60.98 27.50 29.01
N PHE A 695 -59.77 27.03 28.71
CA PHE A 695 -59.15 27.17 27.40
C PHE A 695 -59.88 26.34 26.34
N ASP A 696 -60.35 26.95 25.25
CA ASP A 696 -61.11 26.26 24.19
C ASP A 696 -60.20 25.84 23.03
N VAL A 697 -59.48 24.73 23.21
CA VAL A 697 -58.54 24.16 22.22
C VAL A 697 -58.79 22.67 21.99
N ASN A 698 -58.46 22.19 20.79
CA ASN A 698 -58.40 20.77 20.49
C ASN A 698 -56.98 20.21 20.71
N LEU A 699 -56.88 18.94 21.08
CA LEU A 699 -55.65 18.15 21.08
C LEU A 699 -55.81 16.97 20.12
N VAL A 700 -54.87 16.83 19.18
CA VAL A 700 -54.84 15.74 18.20
C VAL A 700 -53.53 14.98 18.33
N PHE A 701 -53.62 13.70 18.70
CA PHE A 701 -52.52 12.75 18.54
C PHE A 701 -52.65 12.03 17.20
N VAL A 702 -51.59 12.08 16.39
CA VAL A 702 -51.46 11.25 15.19
C VAL A 702 -50.33 10.24 15.39
N GLY A 703 -50.68 8.96 15.34
CA GLY A 703 -49.71 7.87 15.50
C GLY A 703 -50.32 6.59 16.06
N GLN A 704 -49.63 5.48 15.85
CA GLN A 704 -50.04 4.18 16.42
C GLN A 704 -49.66 4.09 17.90
N GLN A 705 -50.28 3.14 18.61
CA GLN A 705 -49.83 2.76 19.95
C GLN A 705 -48.46 2.07 19.85
N GLY A 706 -47.45 2.61 20.53
CA GLY A 706 -46.14 1.98 20.68
C GLY A 706 -46.07 1.07 21.90
N TRP A 707 -44.96 1.15 22.65
CA TRP A 707 -44.66 0.28 23.79
C TRP A 707 -44.71 1.04 25.13
N LYS A 708 -44.97 0.33 26.24
CA LYS A 708 -44.96 0.90 27.62
C LYS A 708 -45.90 2.11 27.80
N VAL A 709 -46.97 2.16 27.01
CA VAL A 709 -47.96 3.26 26.99
C VAL A 709 -49.39 2.74 27.16
N GLU A 710 -49.57 1.51 27.63
CA GLU A 710 -50.88 0.87 27.76
C GLU A 710 -51.81 1.69 28.67
N THR A 711 -51.28 2.23 29.77
CA THR A 711 -52.01 3.14 30.67
C THR A 711 -52.40 4.45 30.00
N LEU A 712 -51.50 5.04 29.20
CA LEU A 712 -51.79 6.27 28.46
C LEU A 712 -52.84 6.03 27.36
N ALA A 713 -52.70 4.95 26.60
CA ALA A 713 -53.64 4.57 25.55
C ALA A 713 -55.04 4.35 26.13
N GLN A 714 -55.16 3.60 27.23
CA GLN A 714 -56.42 3.43 27.96
C GLN A 714 -56.96 4.78 28.49
N ARG A 715 -56.10 5.68 28.95
CA ARG A 715 -56.52 7.00 29.43
C ARG A 715 -57.07 7.87 28.30
N ILE A 716 -56.45 7.83 27.11
CA ILE A 716 -56.94 8.54 25.91
C ILE A 716 -58.29 7.96 25.48
N GLU A 717 -58.41 6.63 25.39
CA GLU A 717 -59.63 5.95 24.93
C GLU A 717 -60.83 6.16 25.86
N ASN A 718 -60.59 6.28 27.16
CA ASN A 718 -61.63 6.53 28.16
C ASN A 718 -61.80 8.03 28.51
N HIS A 719 -61.12 8.93 27.80
CA HIS A 719 -61.11 10.34 28.16
C HIS A 719 -62.47 11.00 27.89
N PRO A 720 -63.04 11.78 28.82
CA PRO A 720 -64.34 12.45 28.62
C PRO A 720 -64.40 13.38 27.40
N GLN A 721 -63.24 13.90 26.96
CA GLN A 721 -63.13 14.80 25.83
C GLN A 721 -62.87 14.11 24.48
N LEU A 722 -62.74 12.78 24.46
CA LEU A 722 -62.50 12.02 23.23
C LEU A 722 -63.63 12.25 22.22
N HIS A 723 -63.28 12.49 20.96
CA HIS A 723 -64.17 12.86 19.86
C HIS A 723 -64.89 14.22 20.00
N GLN A 724 -64.65 14.97 21.08
CA GLN A 724 -65.19 16.33 21.28
C GLN A 724 -64.12 17.41 21.13
N ARG A 725 -62.99 17.25 21.84
CA ARG A 725 -61.80 18.12 21.80
C ARG A 725 -60.49 17.34 21.82
N LEU A 726 -60.50 16.07 22.21
CA LEU A 726 -59.37 15.16 22.11
C LEU A 726 -59.60 14.18 20.96
N PHE A 727 -58.61 14.03 20.09
CA PHE A 727 -58.66 13.10 18.96
C PHE A 727 -57.38 12.26 18.92
N TRP A 728 -57.53 10.96 18.69
CA TRP A 728 -56.40 10.05 18.45
C TRP A 728 -56.58 9.36 17.10
N LEU A 729 -55.81 9.81 16.11
CA LEU A 729 -55.87 9.34 14.73
C LEU A 729 -54.78 8.29 14.50
N LYS A 730 -55.20 7.01 14.46
CA LYS A 730 -54.32 5.85 14.34
C LYS A 730 -54.16 5.44 12.87
N GLY A 731 -52.92 5.31 12.38
CA GLY A 731 -52.62 4.72 11.07
C GLY A 731 -53.21 5.44 9.87
N ILE A 732 -53.36 6.76 9.96
CA ILE A 732 -53.91 7.56 8.86
C ILE A 732 -52.95 7.62 7.67
N SER A 733 -53.49 7.77 6.47
CA SER A 733 -52.71 7.96 5.24
C SER A 733 -51.94 9.28 5.25
N ASP A 734 -50.87 9.36 4.44
CA ASP A 734 -50.13 10.61 4.23
C ASP A 734 -51.05 11.73 3.72
N GLU A 735 -52.04 11.40 2.87
CA GLU A 735 -53.03 12.38 2.41
C GLU A 735 -53.89 12.92 3.55
N TYR A 736 -54.31 12.06 4.48
CA TYR A 736 -55.10 12.50 5.63
C TYR A 736 -54.24 13.31 6.61
N LEU A 737 -53.00 12.87 6.90
CA LEU A 737 -52.06 13.63 7.72
C LEU A 737 -51.79 15.02 7.15
N ASN A 738 -51.62 15.13 5.83
CA ASN A 738 -51.46 16.41 5.13
C ASN A 738 -52.66 17.35 5.35
N GLN A 739 -53.89 16.83 5.38
CA GLN A 739 -55.08 17.65 5.72
C GLN A 739 -55.16 17.99 7.21
N VAL A 740 -54.74 17.09 8.10
CA VAL A 740 -54.66 17.36 9.54
C VAL A 740 -53.69 18.50 9.82
N TYR A 741 -52.51 18.51 9.18
CA TYR A 741 -51.57 19.63 9.27
C TYR A 741 -52.20 20.96 8.82
N GLN A 742 -52.94 20.98 7.71
CA GLN A 742 -53.57 22.18 7.18
C GLN A 742 -54.67 22.80 8.07
N VAL A 743 -55.31 22.01 8.94
CA VAL A 743 -56.37 22.48 9.84
C VAL A 743 -55.87 22.70 11.28
N SER A 744 -54.59 22.44 11.54
CA SER A 744 -53.99 22.56 12.88
C SER A 744 -53.45 23.97 13.11
N ALA A 745 -53.59 24.47 14.34
CA ALA A 745 -53.11 25.80 14.72
C ALA A 745 -51.62 25.81 15.08
N CYS A 746 -51.11 24.74 15.69
CA CYS A 746 -49.67 24.54 15.88
C CYS A 746 -49.32 23.05 16.06
N LEU A 747 -48.03 22.74 15.88
CA LEU A 747 -47.44 21.47 16.27
C LEU A 747 -46.89 21.57 17.70
N ILE A 748 -47.08 20.54 18.53
CA ILE A 748 -46.38 20.34 19.80
C ILE A 748 -45.44 19.13 19.68
N ALA A 749 -44.15 19.36 19.90
CA ALA A 749 -43.10 18.35 19.96
C ALA A 749 -42.45 18.33 21.35
N ALA A 750 -42.97 17.47 22.24
CA ALA A 750 -42.56 17.40 23.64
C ALA A 750 -41.54 16.31 23.98
N SER A 751 -40.96 15.65 22.96
CA SER A 751 -40.02 14.55 23.14
C SER A 751 -38.83 14.91 24.02
N ILE A 752 -38.51 14.04 24.99
CA ILE A 752 -37.37 14.19 25.91
C ILE A 752 -36.05 14.24 25.12
N ASN A 753 -35.94 13.42 24.08
CA ASN A 753 -34.87 13.49 23.10
C ASN A 753 -35.29 12.84 21.77
N GLU A 754 -34.62 13.17 20.67
CA GLU A 754 -34.90 12.69 19.31
C GLU A 754 -33.62 12.52 18.47
N GLY A 755 -33.69 11.74 17.39
CA GLY A 755 -32.63 11.67 16.38
C GLY A 755 -32.64 12.82 15.37
N PHE A 756 -33.81 13.43 15.11
CA PHE A 756 -33.96 14.54 14.16
C PHE A 756 -35.17 15.44 14.48
N GLY A 757 -36.40 14.94 14.34
CA GLY A 757 -37.61 15.75 14.49
C GLY A 757 -38.36 16.00 13.17
N LEU A 758 -38.69 14.92 12.46
CA LEU A 758 -39.43 14.96 11.19
C LEU A 758 -40.75 15.78 11.26
N PRO A 759 -41.55 15.71 12.35
CA PRO A 759 -42.76 16.55 12.46
C PRO A 759 -42.48 18.07 12.40
N LEU A 760 -41.33 18.54 12.86
CA LEU A 760 -40.99 19.98 12.86
C LEU A 760 -40.87 20.51 11.43
N ILE A 761 -40.20 19.77 10.55
CA ILE A 761 -40.04 20.16 9.14
C ILE A 761 -41.34 19.96 8.34
N GLU A 762 -42.17 18.97 8.70
CA GLU A 762 -43.52 18.82 8.15
C GLU A 762 -44.42 20.01 8.52
N ALA A 763 -44.39 20.41 9.80
CA ALA A 763 -45.10 21.59 10.29
C ALA A 763 -44.66 22.87 9.56
N ALA A 764 -43.36 23.07 9.39
CA ALA A 764 -42.81 24.22 8.65
C ALA A 764 -43.24 24.24 7.18
N ARG A 765 -43.30 23.07 6.51
CA ARG A 765 -43.83 22.96 5.14
C ARG A 765 -45.27 23.47 5.04
N HIS A 766 -46.09 23.24 6.07
CA HIS A 766 -47.46 23.72 6.15
C HIS A 766 -47.60 25.14 6.71
N ARG A 767 -46.49 25.81 7.05
CA ARG A 767 -46.45 27.12 7.69
C ARG A 767 -47.21 27.15 9.02
N ILE A 768 -47.30 26.02 9.69
CA ILE A 768 -47.90 25.97 11.03
C ILE A 768 -46.82 26.28 12.08
N PRO A 769 -47.12 27.10 13.10
CA PRO A 769 -46.22 27.34 14.22
C PRO A 769 -45.80 26.05 14.94
N ILE A 770 -44.63 26.10 15.58
CA ILE A 770 -44.02 24.94 16.25
C ILE A 770 -43.76 25.31 17.71
N ILE A 771 -44.23 24.45 18.61
CA ILE A 771 -43.87 24.45 20.02
C ILE A 771 -43.01 23.21 20.25
N ALA A 772 -41.76 23.40 20.64
CA ALA A 772 -40.79 22.31 20.78
C ALA A 772 -40.12 22.34 22.15
N ARG A 773 -39.77 21.17 22.69
CA ARG A 773 -38.92 21.11 23.87
C ARG A 773 -37.53 21.67 23.54
N ASP A 774 -36.89 22.35 24.49
CA ASP A 774 -35.51 22.83 24.32
C ASP A 774 -34.49 21.67 24.39
N ILE A 775 -34.30 20.98 23.26
CA ILE A 775 -33.29 19.92 23.07
C ILE A 775 -32.37 20.23 21.88
N PRO A 776 -31.10 19.73 21.87
CA PRO A 776 -30.12 20.09 20.86
C PRO A 776 -30.59 19.89 19.41
N VAL A 777 -31.21 18.74 19.11
CA VAL A 777 -31.63 18.42 17.74
C VAL A 777 -32.81 19.26 17.27
N PHE A 778 -33.73 19.66 18.16
CA PHE A 778 -34.82 20.57 17.79
C PHE A 778 -34.31 21.99 17.56
N LYS A 779 -33.27 22.42 18.27
CA LYS A 779 -32.56 23.68 17.98
C LYS A 779 -31.81 23.64 16.65
N GLU A 780 -31.17 22.51 16.35
CA GLU A 780 -30.52 22.30 15.05
C GLU A 780 -31.52 22.37 13.90
N VAL A 781 -32.67 21.72 14.04
CA VAL A 781 -33.67 21.61 12.97
C VAL A 781 -34.49 22.88 12.81
N ALA A 782 -35.05 23.43 13.90
CA ALA A 782 -35.97 24.57 13.83
C ALA A 782 -35.31 25.94 14.04
N GLY A 783 -34.09 26.02 14.60
CA GLY A 783 -33.43 27.30 14.88
C GLY A 783 -34.33 28.25 15.66
N ASP A 784 -34.46 29.51 15.23
CA ASP A 784 -35.33 30.51 15.88
C ASP A 784 -36.81 30.41 15.45
N ALA A 785 -37.19 29.40 14.66
CA ALA A 785 -38.54 29.29 14.09
C ALA A 785 -39.55 28.55 14.98
N ALA A 786 -39.13 28.06 16.14
CA ALA A 786 -39.98 27.38 17.12
C ALA A 786 -40.03 28.13 18.45
N PHE A 787 -41.15 28.01 19.15
CA PHE A 787 -41.27 28.41 20.55
C PHE A 787 -40.75 27.26 21.43
N TYR A 788 -39.66 27.53 22.15
CA TYR A 788 -39.04 26.51 23.00
C TYR A 788 -39.56 26.58 24.43
N PHE A 789 -39.88 25.42 24.99
CA PHE A 789 -40.19 25.30 26.40
C PHE A 789 -39.20 24.40 27.13
N SER A 790 -39.02 24.68 28.41
CA SER A 790 -38.21 23.92 29.36
C SER A 790 -39.08 23.56 30.56
N GLY A 791 -39.13 22.28 30.94
CA GLY A 791 -39.94 21.83 32.07
C GLY A 791 -40.43 20.39 31.90
N ASP A 792 -40.39 19.63 32.99
CA ASP A 792 -40.67 18.19 32.99
C ASP A 792 -42.06 17.87 33.57
N THR A 793 -42.78 18.89 34.06
CA THR A 793 -44.11 18.72 34.62
C THR A 793 -45.22 19.14 33.65
N ALA A 794 -46.44 18.67 33.88
CA ALA A 794 -47.61 19.10 33.12
C ALA A 794 -47.92 20.59 33.31
N ALA A 795 -47.63 21.15 34.48
CA ALA A 795 -47.84 22.57 34.78
C ALA A 795 -46.90 23.45 33.95
N ASP A 796 -45.61 23.10 33.88
CA ASP A 796 -44.64 23.86 33.08
C ASP A 796 -45.03 23.93 31.59
N LEU A 797 -45.52 22.80 31.05
CA LEU A 797 -45.99 22.74 29.67
C LEU A 797 -47.32 23.50 29.51
N ALA A 798 -48.25 23.42 30.45
CA ALA A 798 -49.50 24.18 30.40
C ALA A 798 -49.24 25.69 30.38
N ASP A 799 -48.34 26.18 31.25
CA ASP A 799 -47.92 27.59 31.29
C ASP A 799 -47.27 28.00 29.96
N SER A 800 -46.38 27.16 29.42
CA SER A 800 -45.73 27.43 28.13
C SER A 800 -46.71 27.45 26.94
N LEU A 801 -47.72 26.57 26.95
CA LEU A 801 -48.79 26.56 25.94
C LEU A 801 -49.69 27.78 26.07
N HIS A 802 -49.96 28.23 27.29
CA HIS A 802 -50.71 29.47 27.55
C HIS A 802 -49.93 30.70 27.07
N ASP A 803 -48.64 30.81 27.40
CA ASP A 803 -47.76 31.88 26.95
C ASP A 803 -47.65 31.92 25.42
N TRP A 804 -47.45 30.76 24.80
CA TRP A 804 -47.46 30.66 23.34
C TRP A 804 -48.80 31.10 22.75
N HIS A 805 -49.93 30.75 23.37
CA HIS A 805 -51.26 31.14 22.88
C HIS A 805 -51.44 32.66 22.90
N ILE A 806 -51.01 33.34 23.96
CA ILE A 806 -51.02 34.80 24.06
C ILE A 806 -50.19 35.42 22.92
N LEU A 807 -48.97 34.91 22.70
CA LEU A 807 -48.11 35.36 21.60
C LEU A 807 -48.73 35.06 20.23
N HIS A 808 -49.46 33.96 20.12
CA HIS A 808 -50.15 33.56 18.91
C HIS A 808 -51.30 34.53 18.57
N GLU A 809 -52.15 34.87 19.54
CA GLU A 809 -53.22 35.87 19.38
C GLU A 809 -52.68 37.25 19.01
N GLN A 810 -51.50 37.62 19.51
CA GLN A 810 -50.83 38.89 19.20
C GLN A 810 -50.03 38.86 17.89
N GLY A 811 -49.92 37.69 17.23
CA GLY A 811 -49.09 37.52 16.04
C GLY A 811 -47.57 37.67 16.29
N GLN A 812 -47.13 37.56 17.54
CA GLN A 812 -45.74 37.73 18.00
C GLN A 812 -44.99 36.40 18.24
N HIS A 813 -45.65 35.27 18.05
CA HIS A 813 -45.03 33.95 18.15
C HIS A 813 -43.96 33.73 17.05
N PRO A 814 -42.95 32.89 17.31
CA PRO A 814 -42.01 32.45 16.27
C PRO A 814 -42.76 31.83 15.09
N LYS A 815 -42.46 32.32 13.89
CA LYS A 815 -43.07 31.83 12.65
C LYS A 815 -42.20 30.76 12.02
N SER A 816 -42.83 29.67 11.58
CA SER A 816 -42.15 28.65 10.77
C SER A 816 -41.98 29.06 9.31
N GLU A 817 -42.59 30.19 8.89
CA GLU A 817 -42.37 30.81 7.58
C GLU A 817 -40.91 31.24 7.43
N GLY A 818 -40.18 30.56 6.56
CA GLY A 818 -38.74 30.80 6.31
C GLY A 818 -37.80 29.79 6.99
N MET A 819 -38.32 28.88 7.81
CA MET A 819 -37.56 27.73 8.31
C MET A 819 -37.04 26.90 7.12
N ARG A 820 -35.73 26.67 7.07
CA ARG A 820 -35.10 25.89 6.00
C ARG A 820 -35.33 24.40 6.27
N TRP A 821 -35.92 23.72 5.29
CA TRP A 821 -36.07 22.27 5.29
C TRP A 821 -35.75 21.74 3.89
N LEU A 822 -35.48 20.44 3.77
CA LEU A 822 -35.09 19.79 2.52
C LEU A 822 -36.25 18.96 1.96
N THR A 823 -36.38 18.89 0.64
CA THR A 823 -37.12 17.78 0.03
C THR A 823 -36.31 16.48 0.13
N TRP A 824 -36.94 15.32 0.00
CA TRP A 824 -36.26 14.03 -0.05
C TRP A 824 -35.26 13.96 -1.20
N GLN A 825 -35.57 14.60 -2.33
CA GLN A 825 -34.62 14.73 -3.43
C GLN A 825 -33.36 15.52 -3.01
N GLN A 826 -33.52 16.69 -2.39
CA GLN A 826 -32.38 17.51 -1.93
C GLN A 826 -31.57 16.83 -0.82
N SER A 827 -32.25 16.15 0.11
CA SER A 827 -31.64 15.34 1.16
C SER A 827 -30.85 14.17 0.56
N ALA A 828 -31.41 13.48 -0.44
CA ALA A 828 -30.72 12.41 -1.16
C ALA A 828 -29.50 12.91 -1.95
N GLU A 829 -29.53 14.11 -2.56
CA GLU A 829 -28.31 14.67 -3.20
C GLU A 829 -27.18 14.91 -2.19
N LYS A 830 -27.50 15.41 -1.00
CA LYS A 830 -26.50 15.54 0.08
C LYS A 830 -25.98 14.18 0.54
N LEU A 831 -26.86 13.20 0.70
CA LEU A 831 -26.47 11.84 1.04
C LEU A 831 -25.57 11.24 -0.05
N LYS A 832 -25.83 11.47 -1.34
CA LYS A 832 -24.95 11.01 -2.43
C LYS A 832 -23.55 11.60 -2.33
N ALA A 833 -23.43 12.89 -1.98
CA ALA A 833 -22.13 13.52 -1.75
C ALA A 833 -21.38 12.82 -0.60
N ALA A 834 -22.04 12.65 0.56
CA ALA A 834 -21.47 11.92 1.71
C ALA A 834 -21.10 10.46 1.35
N LEU A 835 -21.89 9.77 0.53
CA LEU A 835 -21.58 8.40 0.10
C LEU A 835 -20.35 8.32 -0.81
N VAL A 836 -20.18 9.26 -1.75
CA VAL A 836 -19.17 9.17 -2.83
C VAL A 836 -17.87 9.92 -2.51
N GLU A 837 -17.90 10.97 -1.69
CA GLU A 837 -16.69 11.67 -1.27
C GLU A 837 -15.78 10.71 -0.48
N ARG A 838 -14.64 10.35 -1.08
CA ARG A 838 -13.70 9.38 -0.50
C ARG A 838 -12.77 10.07 0.50
N HIS A 839 -12.97 9.78 1.78
CA HIS A 839 -11.92 9.92 2.79
C HIS A 839 -11.04 8.67 2.74
N TYR A 840 -10.06 8.64 1.85
CA TYR A 840 -9.06 7.56 1.91
C TYR A 840 -8.27 7.69 3.22
N PRO A 841 -8.15 6.63 4.03
CA PRO A 841 -7.19 6.63 5.13
C PRO A 841 -5.80 6.89 4.54
N ARG A 842 -5.02 7.75 5.20
CA ARG A 842 -3.60 7.93 4.85
C ARG A 842 -2.91 6.56 4.95
N ARG A 843 -1.99 6.27 4.04
CA ARG A 843 -1.18 5.04 4.08
C ARG A 843 -0.46 4.94 5.42
N GLN A 844 -0.15 3.75 5.87
CA GLN A 844 0.50 3.53 7.16
C GLN A 844 1.96 3.12 6.98
N LEU A 845 2.83 3.70 7.79
CA LEU A 845 4.17 3.19 8.07
C LEU A 845 4.11 2.53 9.45
N LEU A 846 3.92 1.21 9.46
CA LEU A 846 3.84 0.37 10.64
C LEU A 846 5.26 0.03 11.11
N VAL A 847 5.70 0.61 12.23
CA VAL A 847 7.08 0.51 12.73
C VAL A 847 7.15 -0.46 13.90
N ASP A 848 7.72 -1.64 13.68
CA ASP A 848 7.85 -2.65 14.73
C ASP A 848 8.87 -2.23 15.79
N ILE A 849 8.39 -2.10 17.02
CA ILE A 849 9.13 -1.74 18.23
C ILE A 849 8.92 -2.79 19.33
N SER A 850 8.73 -4.05 18.93
CA SER A 850 8.36 -5.16 19.82
C SER A 850 9.26 -5.35 21.03
N GLU A 851 10.58 -5.27 20.86
CA GLU A 851 11.52 -5.44 21.98
C GLU A 851 11.46 -4.22 22.90
N LEU A 852 11.36 -3.00 22.35
CA LEU A 852 11.31 -1.77 23.11
C LEU A 852 10.06 -1.66 24.00
N VAL A 853 8.91 -2.14 23.52
CA VAL A 853 7.65 -2.20 24.31
C VAL A 853 7.75 -3.24 25.42
N GLN A 854 8.35 -4.41 25.14
CA GLN A 854 8.45 -5.50 26.12
C GLN A 854 9.56 -5.28 27.15
N ARG A 855 10.74 -4.83 26.70
CA ARG A 855 11.98 -4.74 27.47
C ARG A 855 12.90 -3.64 26.94
N ASP A 856 12.93 -2.48 27.62
CA ASP A 856 13.99 -1.49 27.37
C ASP A 856 15.31 -1.90 28.06
N SER A 857 16.05 -2.79 27.40
CA SER A 857 17.35 -3.29 27.85
C SER A 857 18.47 -2.23 27.82
N ARG A 858 18.18 -1.01 27.35
CA ARG A 858 19.11 0.12 27.21
C ARG A 858 20.43 -0.26 26.52
N THR A 859 20.37 -1.13 25.51
CA THR A 859 21.56 -1.45 24.72
C THR A 859 21.79 -0.41 23.63
N GLY A 860 22.93 -0.50 22.93
CA GLY A 860 23.21 0.33 21.76
C GLY A 860 22.11 0.22 20.69
N ILE A 861 21.51 -0.97 20.51
CA ILE A 861 20.43 -1.19 19.56
C ILE A 861 19.17 -0.42 19.96
N GLN A 862 18.72 -0.52 21.22
CA GLN A 862 17.54 0.24 21.66
C GLN A 862 17.76 1.76 21.60
N ARG A 863 19.01 2.24 21.69
CA ARG A 863 19.34 3.65 21.42
C ARG A 863 19.07 4.03 19.95
N VAL A 864 19.40 3.15 19.00
CA VAL A 864 19.08 3.32 17.57
C VAL A 864 17.56 3.38 17.37
N VAL A 865 16.84 2.36 17.86
CA VAL A 865 15.38 2.24 17.69
C VAL A 865 14.68 3.50 18.20
N ARG A 866 15.01 3.97 19.41
CA ARG A 866 14.44 5.21 19.97
C ARG A 866 14.73 6.44 19.10
N SER A 867 15.96 6.57 18.64
CA SER A 867 16.39 7.77 17.90
C SER A 867 15.70 7.85 16.54
N VAL A 868 15.64 6.73 15.82
CA VAL A 868 14.93 6.64 14.53
C VAL A 868 13.42 6.86 14.73
N LEU A 869 12.80 6.14 15.67
CA LEU A 869 11.37 6.25 15.96
C LEU A 869 10.97 7.70 16.32
N LYS A 870 11.77 8.38 17.14
CA LYS A 870 11.52 9.78 17.53
C LYS A 870 11.53 10.72 16.32
N GLU A 871 12.48 10.56 15.41
CA GLU A 871 12.56 11.40 14.21
C GLU A 871 11.41 11.12 13.24
N TRP A 872 11.00 9.85 13.07
CA TRP A 872 9.86 9.49 12.21
C TRP A 872 8.51 9.94 12.78
N LEU A 873 8.31 9.87 14.09
CA LEU A 873 7.10 10.38 14.75
C LEU A 873 7.01 11.91 14.70
N LYS A 874 8.14 12.61 14.75
CA LYS A 874 8.18 14.09 14.63
C LYS A 874 8.01 14.57 13.20
N ASN A 875 8.60 13.84 12.24
CA ASN A 875 8.64 14.20 10.83
C ASN A 875 8.08 13.05 9.97
N PRO A 876 6.76 12.78 10.04
CA PRO A 876 6.15 11.74 9.23
C PRO A 876 6.25 12.10 7.73
N PRO A 877 6.36 11.11 6.83
CA PRO A 877 6.47 11.40 5.41
C PRO A 877 5.11 11.77 4.81
N ASP A 878 5.14 12.58 3.75
CA ASP A 878 3.92 13.02 3.06
C ASP A 878 3.09 11.82 2.58
N GLY A 879 1.78 11.84 2.86
CA GLY A 879 0.86 10.77 2.48
C GLY A 879 0.82 9.57 3.44
N PHE A 880 1.67 9.51 4.46
CA PHE A 880 1.71 8.41 5.44
C PHE A 880 1.42 8.85 6.88
N ALA A 881 0.80 7.97 7.65
CA ALA A 881 0.74 7.99 9.10
C ALA A 881 1.81 7.04 9.66
N VAL A 882 2.68 7.51 10.56
CA VAL A 882 3.70 6.68 11.22
C VAL A 882 3.11 6.08 12.48
N GLU A 883 2.92 4.77 12.48
CA GLU A 883 2.22 4.02 13.52
C GLU A 883 3.17 2.99 14.14
N PRO A 884 3.65 3.19 15.38
CA PRO A 884 4.46 2.19 16.06
C PRO A 884 3.62 0.95 16.39
N VAL A 885 4.18 -0.24 16.24
CA VAL A 885 3.49 -1.54 16.45
C VAL A 885 4.35 -2.49 17.26
N TYR A 886 3.73 -3.49 17.90
CA TYR A 886 4.44 -4.51 18.66
C TYR A 886 3.71 -5.86 18.64
N ALA A 887 4.47 -6.93 18.79
CA ALA A 887 3.98 -8.30 18.99
C ALA A 887 4.84 -9.01 20.05
N SER A 888 4.31 -10.10 20.61
CA SER A 888 5.07 -11.03 21.45
C SER A 888 4.89 -12.45 20.95
N VAL A 889 5.53 -13.43 21.60
CA VAL A 889 5.29 -14.85 21.28
C VAL A 889 3.82 -15.25 21.49
N GLU A 890 3.12 -14.59 22.41
CA GLU A 890 1.74 -14.90 22.78
C GLU A 890 0.71 -13.95 22.14
N LYS A 891 1.14 -12.74 21.73
CA LYS A 891 0.26 -11.69 21.23
C LYS A 891 0.61 -11.33 19.77
N PRO A 892 -0.35 -11.32 18.84
CA PRO A 892 -0.11 -10.88 17.46
C PRO A 892 0.18 -9.38 17.40
N TYR A 893 0.51 -8.85 16.22
CA TYR A 893 0.83 -7.43 16.07
C TYR A 893 -0.35 -6.53 16.45
N HIS A 894 -0.08 -5.58 17.36
CA HIS A 894 -0.98 -4.51 17.78
C HIS A 894 -0.31 -3.15 17.61
N TYR A 895 -1.10 -2.10 17.45
CA TYR A 895 -0.59 -0.73 17.54
C TYR A 895 -0.03 -0.47 18.94
N ALA A 896 1.09 0.26 19.05
CA ALA A 896 1.76 0.62 20.28
C ALA A 896 1.46 2.08 20.66
N ARG A 897 0.19 2.50 20.61
CA ARG A 897 -0.18 3.91 20.77
C ARG A 897 -0.04 4.40 22.21
N GLN A 898 -0.25 3.52 23.19
CA GLN A 898 0.04 3.82 24.59
C GLN A 898 1.53 4.13 24.79
N PHE A 899 2.39 3.29 24.22
CA PHE A 899 3.83 3.50 24.23
C PHE A 899 4.20 4.81 23.52
N ALA A 900 3.67 5.04 22.31
CA ALA A 900 3.96 6.24 21.52
C ALA A 900 3.55 7.54 22.25
N ALA A 901 2.39 7.55 22.90
CA ALA A 901 1.94 8.68 23.71
C ALA A 901 2.89 8.94 24.88
N GLN A 902 3.28 7.91 25.63
CA GLN A 902 4.26 8.04 26.71
C GLN A 902 5.63 8.50 26.20
N PHE A 903 6.08 7.93 25.09
CA PHE A 903 7.37 8.23 24.45
C PHE A 903 7.47 9.69 23.97
N LEU A 904 6.35 10.29 23.58
CA LEU A 904 6.24 11.70 23.18
C LEU A 904 5.85 12.65 24.33
N GLY A 905 5.68 12.15 25.55
CA GLY A 905 5.24 12.96 26.70
C GLY A 905 3.79 13.44 26.63
N LYS A 906 2.93 12.72 25.90
CA LYS A 906 1.49 13.00 25.77
C LYS A 906 0.67 12.19 26.80
N PRO A 907 -0.57 12.63 27.15
CA PRO A 907 -1.44 11.87 28.04
C PRO A 907 -1.79 10.48 27.47
N THR A 908 -1.75 9.45 28.32
CA THR A 908 -1.96 8.04 27.93
C THR A 908 -3.35 7.50 28.27
N LYS A 909 -4.18 8.27 28.97
CA LYS A 909 -5.40 7.79 29.65
C LYS A 909 -6.50 7.23 28.72
N ASP A 910 -6.42 7.53 27.42
CA ASP A 910 -7.45 7.22 26.42
C ASP A 910 -6.92 6.39 25.23
N GLN A 911 -5.75 5.76 25.34
CA GLN A 911 -5.13 4.98 24.25
C GLN A 911 -5.29 3.47 24.50
N VAL A 912 -5.82 2.72 23.53
CA VAL A 912 -5.86 1.24 23.57
C VAL A 912 -5.05 0.68 22.42
N ASP A 913 -4.19 -0.28 22.73
CA ASP A 913 -3.41 -1.00 21.74
C ASP A 913 -4.27 -2.13 21.14
N GLU A 914 -4.76 -1.92 19.92
CA GLU A 914 -5.62 -2.84 19.14
C GLU A 914 -4.83 -3.62 18.08
N PRO A 915 -5.31 -4.77 17.57
CA PRO A 915 -4.66 -5.49 16.48
C PRO A 915 -4.45 -4.58 15.27
N ILE A 916 -3.29 -4.70 14.62
CA ILE A 916 -3.00 -3.83 13.48
C ILE A 916 -3.94 -4.15 12.30
N THR A 917 -4.33 -3.10 11.59
CA THR A 917 -5.02 -3.17 10.31
C THR A 917 -4.08 -2.64 9.23
N TYR A 918 -4.16 -3.21 8.03
CA TYR A 918 -3.29 -2.85 6.92
C TYR A 918 -4.05 -2.88 5.59
N MET A 919 -3.57 -2.08 4.65
CA MET A 919 -4.08 -2.02 3.28
C MET A 919 -2.93 -2.15 2.28
N PRO A 920 -3.20 -2.54 1.02
CA PRO A 920 -2.19 -2.50 -0.03
C PRO A 920 -1.54 -1.11 -0.14
N GLY A 921 -0.21 -1.07 -0.24
CA GLY A 921 0.57 0.17 -0.27
C GLY A 921 1.03 0.70 1.10
N ASP A 922 0.59 0.07 2.20
CA ASP A 922 1.20 0.29 3.52
C ASP A 922 2.63 -0.28 3.56
N ILE A 923 3.43 0.19 4.52
CA ILE A 923 4.79 -0.29 4.77
C ILE A 923 4.83 -0.87 6.19
N PHE A 924 5.36 -2.09 6.32
CA PHE A 924 5.75 -2.66 7.60
C PHE A 924 7.27 -2.64 7.69
N PHE A 925 7.81 -1.97 8.70
CA PHE A 925 9.24 -1.87 8.94
C PHE A 925 9.63 -2.43 10.31
N GLY A 926 10.29 -3.57 10.28
CA GLY A 926 10.93 -4.25 11.40
C GLY A 926 12.10 -3.46 11.98
N LEU A 927 11.86 -2.37 12.71
CA LEU A 927 12.94 -1.50 13.21
C LEU A 927 13.70 -2.14 14.39
N ASP A 928 12.99 -2.87 15.24
CA ASP A 928 13.56 -3.48 16.43
C ASP A 928 14.30 -4.81 16.14
N LEU A 929 15.24 -5.17 17.02
CA LEU A 929 15.89 -6.48 16.95
C LEU A 929 15.13 -7.49 17.83
N ASN A 930 14.09 -8.11 17.27
CA ASN A 930 13.37 -9.22 17.90
C ASN A 930 13.36 -10.45 16.98
N HIS A 931 14.09 -11.50 17.36
CA HIS A 931 14.16 -12.73 16.56
C HIS A 931 12.95 -13.66 16.74
N HIS A 932 12.16 -13.48 17.81
CA HIS A 932 11.14 -14.45 18.22
C HIS A 932 9.76 -14.14 17.63
N ALA A 933 9.27 -12.91 17.77
CA ALA A 933 7.93 -12.54 17.31
C ALA A 933 7.77 -12.72 15.79
N PRO A 934 8.71 -12.32 14.92
CA PRO A 934 8.58 -12.56 13.47
C PRO A 934 8.59 -14.05 13.09
N ARG A 935 9.30 -14.91 13.84
CA ARG A 935 9.28 -16.37 13.61
C ARG A 935 7.92 -16.98 13.92
N VAL A 936 7.32 -16.58 15.05
CA VAL A 936 5.99 -17.07 15.47
C VAL A 936 4.90 -16.53 14.53
N HIS A 937 5.00 -15.26 14.14
CA HIS A 937 3.99 -14.57 13.31
C HIS A 937 4.34 -14.55 11.81
N GLN A 938 5.19 -15.48 11.35
CA GLN A 938 5.63 -15.53 9.95
C GLN A 938 4.45 -15.60 8.98
N ALA A 939 3.42 -16.40 9.28
CA ALA A 939 2.25 -16.55 8.42
C ALA A 939 1.49 -15.22 8.24
N PHE A 940 1.39 -14.42 9.30
CA PHE A 940 0.75 -13.11 9.28
C PHE A 940 1.58 -12.07 8.53
N LEU A 941 2.90 -12.04 8.74
CA LEU A 941 3.80 -11.19 7.95
C LEU A 941 3.77 -11.55 6.46
N GLN A 942 3.67 -12.84 6.16
CA GLN A 942 3.52 -13.32 4.79
C GLN A 942 2.16 -12.93 4.20
N SER A 943 1.05 -13.01 4.96
CA SER A 943 -0.25 -12.55 4.46
C SER A 943 -0.26 -11.05 4.17
N MET A 944 0.34 -10.22 5.04
CA MET A 944 0.53 -8.78 4.77
C MET A 944 1.31 -8.54 3.47
N TYR A 945 2.42 -9.25 3.30
CA TYR A 945 3.26 -9.13 2.11
C TYR A 945 2.57 -9.57 0.82
N LEU A 946 1.73 -10.61 0.89
CA LEU A 946 0.89 -11.07 -0.21
C LEU A 946 -0.25 -10.09 -0.51
N ALA A 947 -0.78 -9.41 0.52
CA ALA A 947 -1.80 -8.37 0.40
C ALA A 947 -1.27 -7.02 -0.11
N GLY A 948 0.00 -6.94 -0.51
CA GLY A 948 0.57 -5.72 -1.10
C GLY A 948 1.19 -4.73 -0.11
N VAL A 949 1.44 -5.14 1.14
CA VAL A 949 2.23 -4.36 2.10
C VAL A 949 3.73 -4.57 1.82
N ASP A 950 4.53 -3.50 1.82
CA ASP A 950 6.00 -3.62 1.74
C ASP A 950 6.57 -4.00 3.12
N VAL A 951 6.91 -5.27 3.30
CA VAL A 951 7.37 -5.83 4.58
C VAL A 951 8.90 -5.96 4.57
N ARG A 952 9.59 -5.09 5.32
CA ARG A 952 11.06 -5.07 5.43
C ARG A 952 11.52 -5.12 6.88
N PHE A 953 12.74 -5.59 7.12
CA PHE A 953 13.36 -5.62 8.47
C PHE A 953 14.71 -4.92 8.50
N MET A 954 15.02 -4.29 9.63
CA MET A 954 16.37 -3.80 9.90
C MET A 954 17.26 -4.96 10.36
N VAL A 955 18.41 -5.14 9.71
CA VAL A 955 19.39 -6.17 10.06
C VAL A 955 20.63 -5.49 10.64
N TYR A 956 20.87 -5.73 11.92
CA TYR A 956 21.96 -5.09 12.66
C TYR A 956 23.29 -5.81 12.45
N ASP A 957 23.28 -7.14 12.52
CA ASP A 957 24.45 -7.97 12.24
C ASP A 957 24.06 -9.46 12.04
N LEU A 958 25.01 -10.24 11.52
CA LEU A 958 24.90 -11.70 11.34
C LEU A 958 25.84 -12.47 12.27
N LEU A 959 26.41 -11.80 13.28
CA LEU A 959 27.52 -12.35 14.05
C LEU A 959 27.17 -13.66 14.78
N PRO A 960 25.95 -13.85 15.34
CA PRO A 960 25.58 -15.13 15.94
C PRO A 960 25.67 -16.32 14.97
N VAL A 961 25.46 -16.08 13.67
CA VAL A 961 25.55 -17.11 12.62
C VAL A 961 26.97 -17.26 12.10
N GLN A 962 27.72 -16.17 11.98
CA GLN A 962 29.09 -16.18 11.47
C GLN A 962 30.12 -16.70 12.49
N PHE A 963 29.93 -16.38 13.77
CA PHE A 963 30.87 -16.68 14.86
C PHE A 963 30.19 -17.35 16.05
N PRO A 964 29.48 -18.48 15.88
CA PRO A 964 28.68 -19.11 16.93
C PRO A 964 29.46 -19.41 18.23
N GLN A 965 30.79 -19.54 18.15
CA GLN A 965 31.68 -19.75 19.30
C GLN A 965 31.67 -18.60 20.33
N PHE A 966 31.20 -17.41 19.98
CA PHE A 966 31.13 -16.28 20.91
C PHE A 966 29.78 -16.18 21.66
N TRP A 967 28.88 -17.15 21.49
CA TRP A 967 27.60 -17.24 22.18
C TRP A 967 27.48 -18.55 22.96
N GLU A 968 26.71 -18.53 24.05
CA GLU A 968 26.53 -19.72 24.89
C GLU A 968 25.88 -20.87 24.10
N PRO A 969 26.55 -22.04 23.99
CA PRO A 969 26.04 -23.15 23.18
C PRO A 969 24.64 -23.64 23.60
N GLN A 970 24.33 -23.57 24.89
CA GLN A 970 23.05 -24.01 25.47
C GLN A 970 21.83 -23.21 24.99
N HIS A 971 22.02 -21.97 24.53
CA HIS A 971 20.94 -21.09 24.08
C HIS A 971 20.69 -21.16 22.57
N GLN A 972 21.56 -21.86 21.81
CA GLN A 972 21.43 -22.07 20.36
C GLN A 972 21.08 -20.80 19.55
N VAL A 973 21.60 -19.65 19.97
CA VAL A 973 21.26 -18.33 19.39
C VAL A 973 21.47 -18.29 17.87
N HIS A 974 22.51 -18.96 17.37
CA HIS A 974 22.81 -19.08 15.95
C HIS A 974 21.67 -19.72 15.14
N LEU A 975 20.95 -20.72 15.68
CA LEU A 975 19.80 -21.34 15.01
C LEU A 975 18.60 -20.39 14.99
N VAL A 976 18.33 -19.74 16.14
CA VAL A 976 17.23 -18.77 16.26
C VAL A 976 17.41 -17.61 15.27
N VAL A 977 18.63 -17.08 15.15
CA VAL A 977 18.96 -16.01 14.22
C VAL A 977 18.91 -16.50 12.77
N ALA A 978 19.45 -17.68 12.46
CA ALA A 978 19.39 -18.24 11.10
C ALA A 978 17.94 -18.46 10.62
N GLU A 979 17.05 -18.92 11.51
CA GLU A 979 15.63 -19.04 11.20
C GLU A 979 14.96 -17.68 11.00
N TRP A 980 15.26 -16.70 11.85
CA TRP A 980 14.75 -15.33 11.68
C TRP A 980 15.24 -14.70 10.36
N LEU A 981 16.51 -14.84 10.01
CA LEU A 981 17.06 -14.39 8.73
C LEU A 981 16.36 -15.09 7.55
N THR A 982 15.96 -16.35 7.71
CA THR A 982 15.18 -17.09 6.70
C THR A 982 13.77 -16.51 6.54
N VAL A 983 13.13 -16.09 7.64
CA VAL A 983 11.84 -15.37 7.60
C VAL A 983 12.01 -14.06 6.85
N VAL A 984 12.97 -13.23 7.25
CA VAL A 984 13.26 -11.93 6.61
C VAL A 984 13.52 -12.12 5.12
N ALA A 985 14.38 -13.08 4.75
CA ALA A 985 14.73 -13.36 3.37
C ALA A 985 13.53 -13.82 2.49
N LYS A 986 12.44 -14.32 3.08
CA LYS A 986 11.21 -14.70 2.34
C LYS A 986 10.24 -13.54 2.11
N LEU A 987 10.46 -12.39 2.75
CA LEU A 987 9.59 -11.21 2.69
C LEU A 987 10.11 -10.19 1.65
N GLY A 988 9.74 -8.90 1.83
CA GLY A 988 9.99 -7.83 0.86
C GLY A 988 11.44 -7.34 0.81
N GLY A 989 12.13 -7.28 1.94
CA GLY A 989 13.50 -6.80 1.97
C GLY A 989 14.14 -6.68 3.36
N ALA A 990 15.38 -6.23 3.38
CA ALA A 990 16.10 -5.84 4.57
C ALA A 990 16.89 -4.54 4.35
N VAL A 991 17.02 -3.75 5.41
CA VAL A 991 17.93 -2.61 5.44
C VAL A 991 18.99 -2.86 6.50
N CYS A 992 20.24 -2.90 6.10
CA CYS A 992 21.37 -3.15 7.00
C CYS A 992 21.95 -1.85 7.55
N ILE A 993 22.50 -1.88 8.76
CA ILE A 993 23.10 -0.71 9.41
C ILE A 993 24.52 -0.37 8.88
N SER A 994 25.03 -1.15 7.93
CA SER A 994 26.29 -0.94 7.21
C SER A 994 26.28 -1.71 5.90
N LYS A 995 27.13 -1.30 4.96
CA LYS A 995 27.37 -2.04 3.73
C LYS A 995 28.00 -3.40 4.03
N ALA A 996 28.92 -3.49 5.00
CA ALA A 996 29.54 -4.73 5.41
C ALA A 996 28.50 -5.78 5.85
N VAL A 997 27.51 -5.38 6.65
CA VAL A 997 26.41 -6.27 7.06
C VAL A 997 25.51 -6.64 5.88
N ALA A 998 25.27 -5.72 4.93
CA ALA A 998 24.54 -6.05 3.70
C ALA A 998 25.29 -7.07 2.84
N ASP A 999 26.59 -6.91 2.65
CA ASP A 999 27.44 -7.85 1.91
C ASP A 999 27.44 -9.24 2.58
N ASP A 1000 27.51 -9.27 3.91
CA ASP A 1000 27.43 -10.50 4.71
C ASP A 1000 26.06 -11.18 4.58
N PHE A 1001 24.98 -10.40 4.62
CA PHE A 1001 23.62 -10.92 4.44
C PHE A 1001 23.40 -11.46 3.03
N ALA A 1002 23.87 -10.76 2.00
CA ALA A 1002 23.83 -11.22 0.61
C ALA A 1002 24.61 -12.53 0.43
N ALA A 1003 25.81 -12.64 1.01
CA ALA A 1003 26.62 -13.86 0.98
C ALA A 1003 25.92 -15.02 1.72
N TRP A 1004 25.28 -14.74 2.86
CA TRP A 1004 24.48 -15.74 3.57
C TRP A 1004 23.28 -16.22 2.75
N MET A 1005 22.54 -15.31 2.11
CA MET A 1005 21.40 -15.67 1.24
C MET A 1005 21.82 -16.56 0.07
N GLN A 1006 22.95 -16.25 -0.58
CA GLN A 1006 23.49 -17.07 -1.68
C GLN A 1006 23.84 -18.49 -1.23
N LYS A 1007 24.44 -18.63 -0.04
CA LYS A 1007 24.80 -19.94 0.53
C LYS A 1007 23.58 -20.76 0.96
N SER A 1008 22.51 -20.10 1.42
CA SER A 1008 21.30 -20.76 1.93
C SER A 1008 20.36 -21.31 0.85
N ASN A 1009 20.66 -21.08 -0.44
CA ASN A 1009 19.90 -21.57 -1.60
C ASN A 1009 18.38 -21.36 -1.51
N LEU A 1010 17.97 -20.19 -1.00
CA LEU A 1010 16.56 -19.86 -0.80
C LEU A 1010 15.88 -19.58 -2.15
N VAL A 1011 14.85 -20.36 -2.48
CA VAL A 1011 14.00 -20.14 -3.65
C VAL A 1011 13.04 -18.99 -3.36
N ARG A 1012 13.01 -17.96 -4.21
CA ARG A 1012 12.19 -16.75 -4.03
C ARG A 1012 11.40 -16.45 -5.30
N SER A 1013 10.14 -16.07 -5.15
CA SER A 1013 9.23 -15.64 -6.24
C SER A 1013 9.30 -14.15 -6.57
N ARG A 1014 9.96 -13.35 -5.72
CA ARG A 1014 10.12 -11.89 -5.86
C ARG A 1014 11.59 -11.50 -5.60
N PRO A 1015 12.13 -10.42 -6.18
CA PRO A 1015 13.43 -9.88 -5.82
C PRO A 1015 13.49 -9.48 -4.34
N PHE A 1016 14.69 -9.47 -3.77
CA PHE A 1016 14.91 -9.06 -2.39
C PHE A 1016 15.43 -7.63 -2.43
N LYS A 1017 14.73 -6.69 -1.79
CA LYS A 1017 15.27 -5.34 -1.63
C LYS A 1017 16.28 -5.37 -0.48
N LEU A 1018 17.57 -5.31 -0.80
CA LEU A 1018 18.64 -5.20 0.17
C LEU A 1018 19.30 -3.84 0.03
N ASP A 1019 19.17 -3.04 1.08
CA ASP A 1019 19.77 -1.71 1.16
C ASP A 1019 20.57 -1.58 2.46
N TRP A 1020 21.28 -0.48 2.60
CA TRP A 1020 22.02 -0.15 3.82
C TRP A 1020 22.07 1.36 4.05
N PHE A 1021 22.31 1.75 5.29
CA PHE A 1021 22.51 3.14 5.69
C PHE A 1021 23.48 3.21 6.87
N HIS A 1022 23.98 4.40 7.20
CA HIS A 1022 24.85 4.60 8.36
C HIS A 1022 24.08 5.17 9.55
N LEU A 1023 24.37 4.66 10.74
CA LEU A 1023 23.72 5.11 11.97
C LEU A 1023 24.13 6.53 12.35
N GLY A 1024 23.21 7.25 13.00
CA GLY A 1024 23.48 8.53 13.65
C GLY A 1024 24.27 8.37 14.95
N ALA A 1025 24.89 9.45 15.44
CA ALA A 1025 25.69 9.40 16.67
C ALA A 1025 25.66 10.67 17.54
N ASP A 1026 24.81 11.66 17.26
CA ASP A 1026 24.64 12.84 18.10
C ASP A 1026 23.90 12.52 19.40
N THR A 1027 24.24 13.25 20.47
CA THR A 1027 23.91 12.94 21.87
C THR A 1027 22.58 13.53 22.36
N ASP A 1028 21.84 14.27 21.53
CA ASP A 1028 20.61 15.03 21.83
C ASP A 1028 19.41 14.18 22.32
N ASN A 1029 19.55 12.85 22.39
CA ASN A 1029 18.50 11.90 22.80
C ASN A 1029 18.80 11.13 24.09
N SER A 1030 19.88 11.47 24.80
CA SER A 1030 20.18 10.86 26.10
C SER A 1030 19.18 11.35 27.16
N VAL A 1031 18.34 10.44 27.68
CA VAL A 1031 17.46 10.72 28.82
C VAL A 1031 18.37 11.06 30.02
N PRO A 1032 18.14 12.16 30.77
CA PRO A 1032 19.05 12.57 31.84
C PRO A 1032 19.11 11.46 32.89
N SER A 1033 20.30 10.96 33.20
CA SER A 1033 20.40 9.88 34.17
C SER A 1033 21.62 10.02 35.10
N LYS A 1034 21.27 10.26 36.37
CA LYS A 1034 22.06 10.03 37.59
C LYS A 1034 23.22 10.98 37.91
N GLY A 1035 23.63 11.88 37.00
CA GLY A 1035 24.76 12.79 37.24
C GLY A 1035 26.09 12.04 37.33
N LEU A 1036 27.15 12.73 37.76
CA LEU A 1036 28.49 12.14 37.94
C LEU A 1036 28.60 11.46 39.31
N PRO A 1037 29.20 10.25 39.41
CA PRO A 1037 29.59 9.66 40.69
C PRO A 1037 30.49 10.59 41.52
N ASP A 1038 30.43 10.49 42.85
CA ASP A 1038 31.22 11.33 43.77
C ASP A 1038 32.75 11.23 43.55
N ASP A 1039 33.22 10.07 43.09
CA ASP A 1039 34.63 9.80 42.78
C ASP A 1039 35.03 10.10 41.32
N ALA A 1040 34.09 10.51 40.46
CA ALA A 1040 34.32 10.66 39.02
C ALA A 1040 35.47 11.63 38.71
N ASN A 1041 35.59 12.75 39.42
CA ASN A 1041 36.67 13.70 39.21
C ASN A 1041 38.04 13.11 39.55
N ALA A 1042 38.14 12.31 40.63
CA ALA A 1042 39.40 11.67 41.01
C ALA A 1042 39.81 10.60 39.99
N VAL A 1043 38.86 9.82 39.49
CA VAL A 1043 39.08 8.83 38.43
C VAL A 1043 39.52 9.49 37.12
N LEU A 1044 38.83 10.56 36.68
CA LEU A 1044 39.19 11.29 35.46
C LEU A 1044 40.59 11.91 35.56
N MET A 1045 40.95 12.48 36.72
CA MET A 1045 42.31 12.97 36.95
C MET A 1045 43.34 11.84 36.86
N ALA A 1046 43.05 10.66 37.43
CA ALA A 1046 43.95 9.51 37.35
C ALA A 1046 44.10 8.97 35.91
N ILE A 1047 43.03 9.02 35.11
CA ILE A 1047 43.06 8.66 33.69
C ILE A 1047 43.99 9.62 32.91
N GLN A 1048 43.93 10.93 33.20
CA GLN A 1048 44.73 11.97 32.51
C GLN A 1048 46.22 12.01 32.86
N GLN A 1049 46.65 11.33 33.94
CA GLN A 1049 48.05 11.38 34.40
C GLN A 1049 49.07 10.79 33.41
N ARG A 1050 48.62 9.92 32.51
CA ARG A 1050 49.46 9.19 31.55
C ARG A 1050 48.64 8.79 30.32
N PRO A 1051 49.25 8.41 29.19
CA PRO A 1051 48.51 8.00 28.00
C PRO A 1051 47.47 6.92 28.30
N ALA A 1052 46.21 7.19 27.99
CA ALA A 1052 45.07 6.33 28.34
C ALA A 1052 44.38 5.75 27.10
N PHE A 1053 44.26 4.43 27.08
CA PHE A 1053 43.63 3.67 26.01
C PHE A 1053 42.24 3.23 26.47
N LEU A 1054 41.22 3.69 25.77
CA LEU A 1054 39.82 3.49 26.10
C LEU A 1054 39.21 2.35 25.28
N MET A 1055 38.50 1.44 25.94
CA MET A 1055 37.58 0.48 25.32
C MET A 1055 36.16 0.78 25.79
N VAL A 1056 35.19 0.80 24.87
CA VAL A 1056 33.77 1.05 25.17
C VAL A 1056 32.91 -0.09 24.64
N GLY A 1057 32.19 -0.76 25.53
CA GLY A 1057 31.27 -1.85 25.20
C GLY A 1057 31.05 -2.84 26.34
N THR A 1058 29.96 -3.59 26.28
CA THR A 1058 29.73 -4.74 27.20
C THR A 1058 30.88 -5.74 27.08
N LEU A 1059 31.33 -6.29 28.21
CA LEU A 1059 32.38 -7.32 28.23
C LEU A 1059 31.80 -8.63 27.68
N GLU A 1060 32.27 -9.04 26.52
CA GLU A 1060 31.85 -10.26 25.82
C GLU A 1060 33.02 -10.80 24.96
N PRO A 1061 33.06 -12.10 24.63
CA PRO A 1061 34.25 -12.76 24.06
C PRO A 1061 34.70 -12.15 22.73
N ARG A 1062 33.74 -11.75 21.88
CA ARG A 1062 34.03 -11.18 20.56
C ARG A 1062 34.71 -9.81 20.59
N LYS A 1063 34.65 -9.07 21.70
CA LYS A 1063 35.14 -7.69 21.80
C LYS A 1063 36.65 -7.60 22.09
N GLY A 1064 37.31 -8.73 22.35
CA GLY A 1064 38.77 -8.81 22.49
C GLY A 1064 39.33 -8.20 23.79
N HIS A 1065 38.49 -7.94 24.80
CA HIS A 1065 38.94 -7.36 26.09
C HIS A 1065 40.05 -8.18 26.76
N GLU A 1066 39.97 -9.51 26.70
CA GLU A 1066 40.99 -10.41 27.26
C GLU A 1066 42.34 -10.26 26.55
N GLN A 1067 42.35 -10.29 25.21
CA GLN A 1067 43.57 -10.10 24.41
C GLN A 1067 44.19 -8.71 24.66
N VAL A 1068 43.37 -7.68 24.83
CA VAL A 1068 43.86 -6.32 25.17
C VAL A 1068 44.46 -6.33 26.57
N LEU A 1069 43.80 -6.93 27.57
CA LEU A 1069 44.36 -7.02 28.92
C LEU A 1069 45.70 -7.76 28.93
N ASP A 1070 45.81 -8.87 28.21
CA ASP A 1070 47.06 -9.63 28.05
C ASP A 1070 48.18 -8.76 27.45
N ALA A 1071 47.87 -7.96 26.42
CA ALA A 1071 48.83 -7.03 25.82
C ALA A 1071 49.26 -5.93 26.80
N PHE A 1072 48.34 -5.43 27.63
CA PHE A 1072 48.63 -4.41 28.64
C PHE A 1072 49.44 -4.93 29.83
N GLU A 1073 49.22 -6.19 30.24
CA GLU A 1073 50.07 -6.83 31.24
C GLU A 1073 51.53 -6.91 30.76
N GLN A 1074 51.75 -7.18 29.47
CA GLN A 1074 53.09 -7.12 28.87
C GLN A 1074 53.65 -5.68 28.84
N PHE A 1075 52.82 -4.68 28.57
CA PHE A 1075 53.23 -3.26 28.63
C PHE A 1075 53.71 -2.89 30.03
N TRP A 1076 52.91 -3.21 31.06
CA TRP A 1076 53.24 -2.88 32.43
C TRP A 1076 54.46 -3.67 32.93
N ALA A 1077 54.60 -4.94 32.54
CA ALA A 1077 55.78 -5.75 32.84
C ALA A 1077 57.06 -5.21 32.17
N ALA A 1078 56.94 -4.66 30.95
CA ALA A 1078 58.03 -3.98 30.25
C ALA A 1078 58.30 -2.54 30.75
N GLY A 1079 57.59 -2.08 31.79
CA GLY A 1079 57.77 -0.77 32.40
C GLY A 1079 57.06 0.38 31.70
N ALA A 1080 56.12 0.12 30.78
CA ALA A 1080 55.35 1.17 30.12
C ALA A 1080 54.39 1.87 31.10
N ASP A 1081 54.39 3.20 31.08
CA ASP A 1081 53.52 4.05 31.91
C ASP A 1081 52.28 4.48 31.12
N VAL A 1082 51.31 3.56 31.00
CA VAL A 1082 50.05 3.76 30.27
C VAL A 1082 48.85 3.26 31.06
N ASN A 1083 47.68 3.83 30.77
CA ASN A 1083 46.39 3.44 31.34
C ASN A 1083 45.57 2.58 30.37
N LEU A 1084 44.90 1.56 30.89
CA LEU A 1084 43.81 0.85 30.21
C LEU A 1084 42.48 1.19 30.90
N VAL A 1085 41.56 1.78 30.15
CA VAL A 1085 40.22 2.18 30.62
C VAL A 1085 39.18 1.36 29.87
N ILE A 1086 38.38 0.58 30.58
CA ILE A 1086 37.30 -0.23 30.02
C ILE A 1086 35.98 0.31 30.56
N VAL A 1087 35.10 0.77 29.67
CA VAL A 1087 33.74 1.21 30.00
C VAL A 1087 32.75 0.17 29.50
N GLY A 1088 32.08 -0.51 30.42
CA GLY A 1088 31.23 -1.65 30.04
C GLY A 1088 30.64 -2.40 31.22
N LYS A 1089 29.42 -2.91 31.06
CA LYS A 1089 28.83 -3.86 32.02
C LYS A 1089 29.37 -5.28 31.79
N HIS A 1090 29.19 -6.13 32.79
CA HIS A 1090 29.42 -7.57 32.65
C HIS A 1090 28.45 -8.15 31.60
N GLY A 1091 28.98 -8.81 30.56
CA GLY A 1091 28.20 -9.57 29.58
C GLY A 1091 28.19 -11.06 29.88
N TRP A 1092 28.41 -11.89 28.86
CA TRP A 1092 28.35 -13.36 28.93
C TRP A 1092 29.70 -14.00 28.61
N MET A 1093 29.95 -15.22 29.10
CA MET A 1093 31.15 -16.03 28.81
C MET A 1093 32.48 -15.30 29.09
N VAL A 1094 32.51 -14.44 30.11
CA VAL A 1094 33.67 -13.64 30.50
C VAL A 1094 33.93 -13.70 32.00
N GLU A 1095 33.42 -14.72 32.69
CA GLU A 1095 33.52 -14.87 34.13
C GLU A 1095 34.98 -14.88 34.60
N SER A 1096 35.85 -15.63 33.90
CA SER A 1096 37.30 -15.68 34.16
C SER A 1096 37.96 -14.31 34.00
N LEU A 1097 37.64 -13.58 32.93
CA LEU A 1097 38.16 -12.24 32.67
C LEU A 1097 37.71 -11.26 33.76
N VAL A 1098 36.44 -11.32 34.15
CA VAL A 1098 35.88 -10.46 35.20
C VAL A 1098 36.53 -10.72 36.56
N GLU A 1099 36.74 -11.99 36.92
CA GLU A 1099 37.46 -12.36 38.14
C GLU A 1099 38.90 -11.85 38.12
N ARG A 1100 39.61 -12.05 37.00
CA ARG A 1100 40.98 -11.56 36.79
C ARG A 1100 41.06 -10.04 36.90
N MET A 1101 40.16 -9.31 36.26
CA MET A 1101 40.13 -7.84 36.33
C MET A 1101 39.87 -7.33 37.74
N ARG A 1102 38.97 -7.98 38.51
CA ARG A 1102 38.68 -7.60 39.91
C ARG A 1102 39.86 -7.83 40.84
N GLY A 1103 40.64 -8.89 40.61
CA GLY A 1103 41.84 -9.23 41.38
C GLY A 1103 43.12 -8.59 40.89
N HIS A 1104 43.09 -7.80 39.80
CA HIS A 1104 44.29 -7.31 39.13
C HIS A 1104 45.03 -6.25 39.96
N CYS A 1105 46.35 -6.39 40.09
CA CYS A 1105 47.18 -5.52 40.95
C CYS A 1105 47.24 -4.03 40.51
N GLU A 1106 46.92 -3.79 39.22
CA GLU A 1106 46.83 -2.46 38.61
C GLU A 1106 45.44 -1.83 38.64
N LEU A 1107 44.41 -2.54 39.12
CA LEU A 1107 43.05 -2.00 39.22
C LEU A 1107 43.02 -0.75 40.12
N GLY A 1108 42.44 0.34 39.60
CA GLY A 1108 42.40 1.65 40.27
C GLY A 1108 43.71 2.45 40.22
N LYS A 1109 44.77 1.89 39.62
CA LYS A 1109 46.07 2.58 39.42
C LYS A 1109 46.32 2.88 37.95
N ARG A 1110 46.38 1.82 37.13
CA ARG A 1110 46.61 1.85 35.67
C ARG A 1110 45.54 1.10 34.87
N LEU A 1111 44.76 0.24 35.53
CA LEU A 1111 43.57 -0.41 34.98
C LEU A 1111 42.31 0.20 35.59
N PHE A 1112 41.39 0.68 34.77
CA PHE A 1112 40.11 1.24 35.20
C PHE A 1112 38.96 0.48 34.53
N TRP A 1113 38.04 -0.08 35.33
CA TRP A 1113 36.82 -0.71 34.82
C TRP A 1113 35.58 0.03 35.31
N LEU A 1114 34.99 0.83 34.44
CA LEU A 1114 33.87 1.71 34.75
C LEU A 1114 32.56 1.06 34.29
N LYS A 1115 31.66 0.76 35.24
CA LYS A 1115 30.41 0.04 35.01
C LYS A 1115 29.21 0.97 35.13
N GLY A 1116 28.24 0.85 34.22
CA GLY A 1116 26.97 1.60 34.32
C GLY A 1116 27.13 3.12 34.25
N VAL A 1117 28.15 3.57 33.52
CA VAL A 1117 28.50 4.97 33.28
C VAL A 1117 27.33 5.66 32.57
N SER A 1118 26.90 6.83 33.07
CA SER A 1118 25.92 7.69 32.38
C SER A 1118 26.53 8.30 31.12
N ASP A 1119 25.71 8.74 30.17
CA ASP A 1119 26.21 9.37 28.94
C ASP A 1119 27.11 10.58 29.29
N GLU A 1120 26.70 11.43 30.22
CA GLU A 1120 27.51 12.56 30.75
C GLU A 1120 28.88 12.13 31.29
N TYR A 1121 28.96 10.99 31.99
CA TYR A 1121 30.23 10.49 32.49
C TYR A 1121 31.07 9.87 31.38
N LEU A 1122 30.45 9.18 30.42
CA LEU A 1122 31.12 8.58 29.27
C LEU A 1122 31.75 9.67 28.39
N GLU A 1123 31.06 10.80 28.16
CA GLU A 1123 31.61 11.97 27.45
C GLU A 1123 32.89 12.49 28.13
N LYS A 1124 32.88 12.59 29.46
CA LYS A 1124 34.09 12.99 30.21
C LYS A 1124 35.21 11.96 30.14
N VAL A 1125 34.89 10.67 30.10
CA VAL A 1125 35.87 9.60 29.95
C VAL A 1125 36.49 9.61 28.55
N TYR A 1126 35.71 9.86 27.49
CA TYR A 1126 36.25 10.12 26.16
C TYR A 1126 37.21 11.33 26.21
N ALA A 1127 36.78 12.46 26.76
CA ALA A 1127 37.62 13.67 26.85
C ALA A 1127 38.90 13.49 27.70
N ALA A 1128 38.88 12.59 28.70
CA ALA A 1128 40.04 12.29 29.53
C ALA A 1128 41.02 11.28 28.90
N SER A 1129 40.56 10.50 27.91
CA SER A 1129 41.34 9.43 27.31
C SER A 1129 42.21 9.91 26.16
N THR A 1130 43.28 9.18 25.84
CA THR A 1130 44.23 9.53 24.78
C THR A 1130 43.87 8.94 23.44
N CYS A 1131 43.33 7.72 23.41
CA CYS A 1131 42.86 7.07 22.19
C CYS A 1131 41.80 6.01 22.52
N LEU A 1132 41.03 5.61 21.51
CA LEU A 1132 40.13 4.47 21.55
C LEU A 1132 40.83 3.22 21.00
N ILE A 1133 40.70 2.07 21.67
CA ILE A 1133 40.99 0.74 21.13
C ILE A 1133 39.67 0.02 20.83
N ALA A 1134 39.44 -0.33 19.57
CA ALA A 1134 38.36 -1.17 19.10
C ALA A 1134 38.93 -2.52 18.62
N ALA A 1135 39.02 -3.50 19.51
CA ALA A 1135 39.68 -4.78 19.27
C ALA A 1135 38.73 -5.92 18.82
N SER A 1136 37.46 -5.59 18.55
CA SER A 1136 36.40 -6.56 18.23
C SER A 1136 36.75 -7.45 17.04
N TYR A 1137 36.49 -8.76 17.15
CA TYR A 1137 36.61 -9.73 16.06
C TYR A 1137 35.48 -9.61 15.02
N GLY A 1138 34.34 -9.03 15.40
CA GLY A 1138 33.24 -8.72 14.51
C GLY A 1138 32.27 -7.72 15.14
N GLU A 1139 31.68 -6.84 14.33
CA GLU A 1139 30.77 -5.76 14.71
C GLU A 1139 29.73 -5.51 13.59
N GLY A 1140 28.56 -4.97 13.94
CA GLY A 1140 27.56 -4.55 12.95
C GLY A 1140 27.80 -3.14 12.38
N PHE A 1141 28.40 -2.24 13.17
CA PHE A 1141 28.69 -0.85 12.75
C PHE A 1141 29.95 -0.28 13.42
N GLY A 1142 29.94 -0.14 14.75
CA GLY A 1142 31.07 0.43 15.50
C GLY A 1142 30.86 1.87 15.97
N LEU A 1143 29.73 2.17 16.60
CA LEU A 1143 29.42 3.48 17.18
C LEU A 1143 30.56 4.09 18.04
N PRO A 1144 31.31 3.32 18.86
CA PRO A 1144 32.43 3.89 19.62
C PRO A 1144 33.50 4.59 18.77
N LEU A 1145 33.72 4.17 17.52
CA LEU A 1145 34.67 4.83 16.61
C LEU A 1145 34.20 6.27 16.31
N ILE A 1146 32.91 6.43 16.02
CA ILE A 1146 32.30 7.73 15.73
C ILE A 1146 32.29 8.62 16.97
N GLU A 1147 31.91 8.05 18.12
CA GLU A 1147 31.95 8.76 19.41
C GLU A 1147 33.37 9.26 19.71
N ALA A 1148 34.39 8.41 19.55
CA ALA A 1148 35.79 8.84 19.71
C ALA A 1148 36.19 9.96 18.74
N ALA A 1149 35.77 9.90 17.48
CA ALA A 1149 36.04 10.94 16.49
C ALA A 1149 35.39 12.29 16.83
N GLN A 1150 34.17 12.29 17.39
CA GLN A 1150 33.51 13.52 17.86
C GLN A 1150 34.34 14.22 18.95
N TYR A 1151 35.00 13.44 19.81
CA TYR A 1151 35.95 13.95 20.81
C TYR A 1151 37.37 14.15 20.27
N LYS A 1152 37.60 13.92 18.98
CA LYS A 1152 38.92 14.00 18.31
C LYS A 1152 39.96 13.05 18.88
N LEU A 1153 39.52 11.93 19.46
CA LEU A 1153 40.40 10.89 19.96
C LEU A 1153 40.91 10.05 18.79
N PRO A 1154 42.24 9.86 18.65
CA PRO A 1154 42.81 8.85 17.77
C PRO A 1154 42.19 7.47 18.00
N ILE A 1155 42.10 6.69 16.94
CA ILE A 1155 41.45 5.38 16.94
C ILE A 1155 42.46 4.30 16.56
N ILE A 1156 42.50 3.23 17.34
CA ILE A 1156 43.20 1.99 17.06
C ILE A 1156 42.12 0.93 16.85
N ALA A 1157 42.02 0.36 15.66
CA ALA A 1157 40.95 -0.55 15.30
C ALA A 1157 41.51 -1.87 14.75
N ARG A 1158 40.87 -3.00 15.05
CA ARG A 1158 41.16 -4.24 14.31
C ARG A 1158 40.81 -4.04 12.83
N ASP A 1159 41.61 -4.63 11.94
CA ASP A 1159 41.36 -4.55 10.51
C ASP A 1159 40.20 -5.47 10.06
N ILE A 1160 38.96 -5.04 10.32
CA ILE A 1160 37.74 -5.72 9.89
C ILE A 1160 36.94 -4.85 8.91
N PRO A 1161 36.14 -5.44 7.99
CA PRO A 1161 35.45 -4.70 6.92
C PRO A 1161 34.63 -3.50 7.41
N VAL A 1162 33.84 -3.68 8.47
CA VAL A 1162 32.97 -2.61 8.98
C VAL A 1162 33.74 -1.45 9.62
N PHE A 1163 34.91 -1.71 10.24
CA PHE A 1163 35.75 -0.63 10.78
C PHE A 1163 36.48 0.13 9.67
N ARG A 1164 36.81 -0.53 8.56
CA ARG A 1164 37.30 0.14 7.34
C ARG A 1164 36.21 0.99 6.70
N GLU A 1165 34.97 0.50 6.69
CA GLU A 1165 33.82 1.24 6.20
C GLU A 1165 33.55 2.51 7.03
N VAL A 1166 33.57 2.41 8.36
CA VAL A 1166 33.21 3.53 9.25
C VAL A 1166 34.37 4.52 9.42
N ALA A 1167 35.60 4.05 9.64
CA ALA A 1167 36.73 4.94 9.95
C ALA A 1167 37.66 5.22 8.75
N GLY A 1168 37.57 4.51 7.64
CA GLY A 1168 38.37 4.79 6.43
C GLY A 1168 39.88 4.85 6.71
N GLU A 1169 40.50 5.99 6.44
CA GLU A 1169 41.93 6.25 6.70
C GLU A 1169 42.19 6.94 8.06
N HIS A 1170 41.15 7.12 8.89
CA HIS A 1170 41.19 7.90 10.13
C HIS A 1170 41.55 7.07 11.38
N ALA A 1171 41.80 5.77 11.22
CA ALA A 1171 42.19 4.86 12.28
C ALA A 1171 43.52 4.17 11.97
N TYR A 1172 44.25 3.80 13.03
CA TYR A 1172 45.38 2.89 12.93
C TYR A 1172 44.86 1.45 12.99
N TYR A 1173 45.04 0.69 11.92
CA TYR A 1173 44.55 -0.68 11.81
C TYR A 1173 45.59 -1.70 12.21
N PHE A 1174 45.17 -2.72 12.96
CA PHE A 1174 46.03 -3.85 13.32
C PHE A 1174 45.42 -5.20 12.97
N ASN A 1175 46.29 -6.15 12.65
CA ASN A 1175 45.98 -7.56 12.48
C ASN A 1175 46.80 -8.36 13.50
N ALA A 1176 46.18 -8.75 14.61
CA ALA A 1176 46.86 -9.47 15.68
C ALA A 1176 46.04 -10.69 16.12
N ALA A 1177 46.58 -11.88 15.89
CA ALA A 1177 45.99 -13.13 16.37
C ALA A 1177 46.42 -13.41 17.82
N GLN A 1178 47.62 -12.99 18.20
CA GLN A 1178 48.20 -13.23 19.53
C GLN A 1178 48.39 -11.92 20.34
N PRO A 1179 48.38 -11.97 21.68
CA PRO A 1179 48.55 -10.77 22.51
C PRO A 1179 49.87 -10.03 22.34
N ASP A 1180 50.96 -10.72 22.03
CA ASP A 1180 52.29 -10.13 21.78
C ASP A 1180 52.33 -9.31 20.49
N GLU A 1181 51.63 -9.77 19.43
CA GLU A 1181 51.44 -9.01 18.19
C GLU A 1181 50.64 -7.73 18.45
N LEU A 1182 49.57 -7.81 19.25
CA LEU A 1182 48.79 -6.64 19.64
C LEU A 1182 49.62 -5.67 20.49
N ALA A 1183 50.40 -6.18 21.44
CA ALA A 1183 51.32 -5.35 22.21
C ALA A 1183 52.32 -4.63 21.29
N GLN A 1184 52.87 -5.32 20.27
CA GLN A 1184 53.75 -4.65 19.31
C GLN A 1184 53.02 -3.56 18.52
N ALA A 1185 51.82 -3.83 18.02
CA ALA A 1185 51.02 -2.82 17.30
C ALA A 1185 50.70 -1.58 18.16
N LEU A 1186 50.43 -1.77 19.46
CA LEU A 1186 50.23 -0.66 20.41
C LEU A 1186 51.51 0.13 20.65
N ARG A 1187 52.70 -0.51 20.67
CA ARG A 1187 54.00 0.19 20.81
C ARG A 1187 54.31 1.02 19.57
N ASP A 1188 54.05 0.46 18.40
CA ASP A 1188 54.24 1.13 17.12
C ASP A 1188 53.32 2.36 17.04
N TRP A 1189 52.05 2.19 17.42
CA TRP A 1189 51.10 3.29 17.51
C TRP A 1189 51.56 4.37 18.52
N LEU A 1190 52.04 3.99 19.70
CA LEU A 1190 52.50 4.95 20.71
C LEU A 1190 53.70 5.77 20.19
N THR A 1191 54.57 5.16 19.40
CA THR A 1191 55.69 5.84 18.72
C THR A 1191 55.17 6.84 17.68
N LEU A 1192 54.18 6.46 16.87
CA LEU A 1192 53.51 7.35 15.93
C LEU A 1192 52.77 8.49 16.66
N TYR A 1193 52.18 8.21 17.83
CA TYR A 1193 51.51 9.19 18.65
C TYR A 1193 52.49 10.25 19.18
N GLN A 1194 53.61 9.82 19.77
CA GLN A 1194 54.68 10.70 20.26
C GLN A 1194 55.30 11.56 19.15
N THR A 1195 55.41 11.00 17.94
CA THR A 1195 55.94 11.73 16.75
C THR A 1195 54.87 12.49 15.97
N LYS A 1196 53.61 12.50 16.43
CA LYS A 1196 52.45 13.14 15.78
C LYS A 1196 52.20 12.66 14.32
N LYS A 1197 52.58 11.42 14.02
CA LYS A 1197 52.39 10.76 12.72
C LYS A 1197 51.23 9.74 12.71
N HIS A 1198 50.51 9.60 13.82
CA HIS A 1198 49.34 8.74 13.90
C HIS A 1198 48.18 9.27 13.04
N PRO A 1199 47.32 8.38 12.51
CA PRO A 1199 46.08 8.79 11.85
C PRO A 1199 45.20 9.62 12.78
N ARG A 1200 44.62 10.70 12.27
CA ARG A 1200 43.74 11.58 13.03
C ARG A 1200 42.28 11.34 12.69
N SER A 1201 41.42 11.40 13.71
CA SER A 1201 39.97 11.19 13.61
C SER A 1201 39.15 12.48 13.47
N ASP A 1202 39.78 13.65 13.51
CA ASP A 1202 39.11 14.96 13.54
C ASP A 1202 38.36 15.29 12.23
N ALA A 1203 38.73 14.65 11.12
CA ALA A 1203 38.05 14.78 9.83
C ALA A 1203 37.17 13.56 9.49
N MET A 1204 36.97 12.63 10.43
CA MET A 1204 36.20 11.41 10.17
C MET A 1204 34.71 11.76 9.95
N PRO A 1205 34.10 11.35 8.82
CA PRO A 1205 32.71 11.67 8.53
C PRO A 1205 31.78 10.89 9.47
N TRP A 1206 30.71 11.54 9.92
CA TRP A 1206 29.64 10.91 10.68
C TRP A 1206 28.31 11.63 10.44
N ARG A 1207 27.20 10.99 10.83
CA ARG A 1207 25.83 11.47 10.57
C ARG A 1207 25.08 11.76 11.86
N THR A 1208 24.16 12.72 11.80
CA THR A 1208 23.18 12.89 12.88
C THR A 1208 22.05 11.87 12.77
N TRP A 1209 21.31 11.63 13.85
CA TRP A 1209 20.12 10.78 13.87
C TRP A 1209 19.04 11.30 12.95
N GLN A 1210 18.89 12.62 12.82
CA GLN A 1210 18.00 13.23 11.84
C GLN A 1210 18.39 12.85 10.40
N GLN A 1211 19.68 12.95 10.06
CA GLN A 1211 20.17 12.59 8.72
C GLN A 1211 20.03 11.08 8.45
N SER A 1212 20.35 10.26 9.44
CA SER A 1212 20.27 8.79 9.39
C SER A 1212 18.83 8.31 9.25
N ALA A 1213 17.90 8.84 10.06
CA ALA A 1213 16.48 8.51 9.98
C ALA A 1213 15.83 9.01 8.68
N ALA A 1214 16.24 10.17 8.17
CA ALA A 1214 15.75 10.67 6.88
C ALA A 1214 16.24 9.83 5.70
N GLU A 1215 17.48 9.35 5.73
CA GLU A 1215 18.00 8.41 4.74
C GLU A 1215 17.28 7.06 4.81
N LEU A 1216 17.11 6.50 6.01
CA LEU A 1216 16.35 5.26 6.19
C LEU A 1216 14.92 5.41 5.68
N MET A 1217 14.26 6.54 5.96
CA MET A 1217 12.92 6.83 5.45
C MET A 1217 12.90 6.86 3.92
N GLN A 1218 13.89 7.50 3.28
CA GLN A 1218 14.01 7.52 1.82
C GLN A 1218 14.17 6.10 1.24
N ILE A 1219 14.96 5.25 1.89
CA ILE A 1219 15.12 3.84 1.50
C ILE A 1219 13.78 3.09 1.62
N CYS A 1220 13.02 3.31 2.70
CA CYS A 1220 11.71 2.69 2.90
C CYS A 1220 10.70 3.12 1.83
N LEU A 1221 10.66 4.41 1.48
CA LEU A 1221 9.66 4.99 0.57
C LEU A 1221 10.01 4.88 -0.92
N ALA A 1222 11.27 4.63 -1.28
CA ALA A 1222 11.66 4.56 -2.68
C ALA A 1222 11.04 3.34 -3.40
N GLU A 1223 10.10 3.59 -4.30
CA GLU A 1223 9.54 2.58 -5.23
C GLU A 1223 10.43 2.35 -6.48
N ASN A 1224 11.75 2.43 -6.31
CA ASN A 1224 12.78 2.63 -7.33
C ASN A 1224 13.10 4.12 -7.58
N ILE A 1225 14.41 4.41 -7.67
CA ILE A 1225 15.07 5.66 -8.06
C ILE A 1225 15.29 6.70 -6.94
N LYS A 1226 16.38 6.48 -6.18
CA LYS A 1226 17.52 7.41 -5.97
C LYS A 1226 18.42 6.84 -4.88
N THR A 1227 19.26 5.87 -5.22
CA THR A 1227 20.41 5.52 -4.36
C THR A 1227 21.49 6.57 -4.57
N ARG A 1228 21.98 7.10 -3.45
CA ARG A 1228 22.91 8.23 -3.37
C ARG A 1228 24.36 7.76 -3.55
N LYS A 1229 25.16 8.72 -4.02
CA LYS A 1229 26.62 8.74 -4.25
C LYS A 1229 27.47 8.21 -3.11
#